data_AF-A0A1G7YAQ6-F1
#
_entry.id   AF-A0A1G7YAQ6-F1
#
_cell.length_a   1.000
_cell.length_b   1.000
_cell.length_c   1.000
_cell.angle_alpha   90.00
_cell.angle_beta   90.00
_cell.angle_gamma   90.00
#
_symmetry.space_group_name_H-M   'P 1'
#
loop_
_entity.id
_entity.type
_entity.pdbx_description
1 polymer ?
#
loop_
_entity_poly.entity_id
_entity_poly.type
_entity_poly.pdbx_seq_one_letter_code
_entity_poly.pdbx_strand_id
1 'polypeptide(L)'
;MKTKLGFLPLAIIIALAGCDEEATTDPDTGTDTDVETSTSVCDDMTNLYFCDDFDSQDTSNWQILATSGGSPDGVFDIPEGKGYLRYTAGSSGGEVLLAAESVLDALPASGNYFVEAKIRPRQNSTTANKQIYFMGRYDSVGNWYGGGLNVQNSTSSTQVEVAVSQDGSIGRPVQAKRVIELGEKGGEDDGTWYKTRFEMIDNALTVYLDGEPIGTTTDYSLYSDPGNFGIFTNNRSFEIDYITVGDPSIKPVQLTLDYSSTSWTSAVAGGDPLVVTVTALQSDGTTADTFTVESSDENIVSVDIVDNVVTLTPLAEGDATVTFYSGSDSSLSKTIEVSVDPKFEMPTQTYGDISALVTPQIDSTEQFTDTSVSLTFDNEISAGSSGQVRIYRLSDDELIDTIKTSEETDSIGYQDQTNKRTVYFNPLTFEGNTLTVKLHSDVLDYGETYYVVIGDGVVADGELNGIDFVGLGQNSNWEFTTKVNAPSGTSFNVGSDDSDDFSTLQGAFNHIMENNSTDDAIDISIADGTYNELLYLRDHDNVTITGESREGTIIQYDNYETLNSGSGKSETPGGTPSGGRAVFLAENMDMLTLKNLTLKNSHVRSSEYSNQAETIYFNSSDRLVAINANFISEQDTLQLKGYTWFYNTLVAGNVDFIWGNNTTSVFENSEIRTIGDSKSGTDTTSDGGYVLQARTVNADDPGFVFINSEFTQGEGPTGNSVVEGSTYFARSSGNSSYYDNVVLVNCKADTHIADIGWAVEGTNGQPAPTPDPATATAGWREYNTTDLYGVAVDSSIRQGVYWLSDEEVENYSSREAVFAGYNDGEGWSPSVTE
;
A
#
# COMPACT_ATOMS: atom_id res chain seq x y z
N MET A 1 14.10 -39.83 -24.01
CA MET A 1 14.01 -41.03 -23.13
C MET A 1 15.38 -41.68 -23.07
N LYS A 2 16.08 -41.62 -21.92
CA LYS A 2 17.54 -41.94 -21.75
C LYS A 2 18.45 -40.96 -22.54
N THR A 3 19.71 -40.69 -22.16
CA THR A 3 20.56 -41.29 -21.10
C THR A 3 21.45 -40.22 -20.42
N LYS A 4 21.91 -40.51 -19.20
CA LYS A 4 22.94 -39.77 -18.44
C LYS A 4 24.23 -39.50 -19.25
N LEU A 5 24.99 -38.48 -18.84
CA LEU A 5 26.39 -38.66 -18.38
C LEU A 5 26.83 -37.51 -17.45
N GLY A 6 28.01 -37.63 -16.83
CA GLY A 6 28.62 -36.59 -15.97
C GLY A 6 30.00 -37.01 -15.45
N PHE A 7 30.58 -36.17 -14.58
CA PHE A 7 31.84 -36.33 -13.82
C PHE A 7 33.20 -36.08 -14.52
N LEU A 8 33.76 -34.88 -14.23
CA LEU A 8 35.08 -34.64 -13.59
C LEU A 8 36.40 -34.71 -14.46
N PRO A 9 37.58 -34.24 -13.95
CA PRO A 9 38.40 -33.24 -14.67
C PRO A 9 39.92 -33.59 -14.77
N LEU A 10 40.79 -32.67 -15.22
CA LEU A 10 42.19 -32.59 -14.71
C LEU A 10 43.00 -31.29 -14.99
N ALA A 11 43.91 -31.04 -14.06
CA ALA A 11 45.06 -30.12 -13.90
C ALA A 11 45.82 -29.47 -15.09
N ILE A 12 46.11 -28.17 -14.92
CA ILE A 12 47.46 -27.53 -14.72
C ILE A 12 48.71 -28.20 -15.34
N ILE A 13 49.55 -27.40 -16.04
CA ILE A 13 51.04 -27.40 -15.92
C ILE A 13 51.67 -26.09 -16.47
N ILE A 14 52.92 -25.78 -16.04
CA ILE A 14 53.60 -24.46 -16.10
C ILE A 14 54.74 -24.42 -17.15
N ALA A 15 55.08 -23.22 -17.66
CA ALA A 15 56.39 -22.89 -18.25
C ALA A 15 56.81 -21.43 -17.92
N LEU A 16 58.12 -21.10 -17.92
CA LEU A 16 58.69 -19.85 -17.35
C LEU A 16 59.97 -19.36 -18.08
N ALA A 17 60.41 -18.13 -17.76
CA ALA A 17 61.58 -17.31 -18.22
C ALA A 17 61.23 -16.25 -19.31
N GLY A 18 61.77 -15.03 -19.37
CA GLY A 18 62.84 -14.26 -18.66
C GLY A 18 63.30 -13.11 -19.60
N CYS A 19 63.96 -12.00 -19.25
CA CYS A 19 64.67 -11.49 -18.05
C CYS A 19 64.80 -9.92 -18.11
N ASP A 20 65.66 -9.35 -17.25
CA ASP A 20 66.17 -7.94 -17.16
C ASP A 20 65.25 -7.00 -16.33
N GLU A 21 65.58 -6.49 -15.12
CA GLU A 21 66.71 -5.67 -14.58
C GLU A 21 66.66 -4.19 -15.01
N GLU A 22 66.91 -3.14 -14.19
CA GLU A 22 67.47 -2.94 -12.82
C GLU A 22 66.71 -1.73 -12.14
N ALA A 23 66.77 -1.33 -10.85
CA ALA A 23 67.57 -1.68 -9.66
C ALA A 23 66.90 -1.22 -8.31
N THR A 24 67.45 -1.70 -7.18
CA THR A 24 67.61 -1.19 -5.77
C THR A 24 67.03 0.19 -5.31
N THR A 25 66.66 0.46 -4.04
CA THR A 25 67.27 0.06 -2.73
C THR A 25 66.29 -0.06 -1.53
N ASP A 26 66.69 -0.83 -0.52
CA ASP A 26 66.09 -1.07 0.82
C ASP A 26 66.33 0.08 1.85
N PRO A 27 65.50 0.27 2.90
CA PRO A 27 65.90 -0.23 4.23
C PRO A 27 64.77 -0.68 5.21
N ASP A 28 64.85 -1.96 5.61
CA ASP A 28 64.92 -2.49 6.99
C ASP A 28 64.08 -1.85 8.14
N THR A 29 63.15 -2.64 8.69
CA THR A 29 62.52 -2.55 10.03
C THR A 29 61.85 -1.24 10.48
N GLY A 30 60.54 -1.15 10.25
CA GLY A 30 59.59 -0.46 11.14
C GLY A 30 58.49 -1.43 11.57
N THR A 31 58.30 -1.66 12.87
CA THR A 31 57.11 -2.34 13.39
C THR A 31 56.07 -1.30 13.78
N ASP A 32 55.23 -0.91 12.83
CA ASP A 32 53.97 -0.24 13.12
C ASP A 32 52.83 -1.22 12.84
N THR A 33 52.26 -1.74 13.92
CA THR A 33 50.91 -2.30 13.92
C THR A 33 49.98 -1.22 14.45
N ASP A 34 49.66 -0.24 13.60
CA ASP A 34 48.43 0.54 13.76
C ASP A 34 47.26 -0.44 13.53
N VAL A 35 46.96 -1.19 14.59
CA VAL A 35 45.62 -1.68 14.81
C VAL A 35 44.84 -0.44 15.24
N GLU A 36 44.04 0.12 14.34
CA GLU A 36 42.95 0.99 14.75
C GLU A 36 42.06 0.16 15.67
N THR A 37 42.17 0.41 16.97
CA THR A 37 41.21 -0.07 17.95
C THR A 37 39.92 0.68 17.66
N SER A 38 38.85 -0.04 17.26
CA SER A 38 37.50 0.52 17.30
C SER A 38 37.29 1.12 18.69
N THR A 39 36.96 2.40 18.74
CA THR A 39 36.48 3.02 19.98
C THR A 39 35.05 2.56 20.18
N SER A 40 34.77 2.07 21.39
CA SER A 40 33.42 1.67 21.80
C SER A 40 32.45 2.83 21.53
N VAL A 41 31.34 2.55 20.86
CA VAL A 41 30.30 3.56 20.59
C VAL A 41 29.71 4.07 21.91
N CYS A 42 29.71 3.22 22.94
CA CYS A 42 29.36 3.62 24.31
C CYS A 42 30.35 4.60 24.97
N ASP A 43 31.65 4.58 24.64
CA ASP A 43 32.64 5.51 25.22
C ASP A 43 32.43 6.96 24.73
N ASP A 44 31.94 7.15 23.49
CA ASP A 44 31.62 8.47 22.92
C ASP A 44 30.23 9.00 23.36
N MET A 45 29.31 8.13 23.78
CA MET A 45 27.95 8.51 24.19
C MET A 45 27.83 8.93 25.66
N THR A 46 27.78 10.24 25.91
CA THR A 46 27.74 10.81 27.27
C THR A 46 26.33 11.03 27.83
N ASN A 47 26.21 10.99 29.16
CA ASN A 47 24.98 11.23 29.96
C ASN A 47 23.89 10.15 29.89
N LEU A 48 24.25 8.93 29.48
CA LEU A 48 23.39 7.76 29.58
C LEU A 48 23.36 7.19 31.02
N TYR A 49 22.28 6.48 31.35
CA TYR A 49 22.19 5.62 32.54
C TYR A 49 22.84 4.25 32.29
N PHE A 50 22.73 3.73 31.05
CA PHE A 50 23.34 2.48 30.61
C PHE A 50 23.59 2.50 29.09
N CYS A 51 24.62 1.77 28.66
CA CYS A 51 24.92 1.50 27.25
C CYS A 51 25.54 0.11 27.12
N ASP A 52 25.25 -0.59 26.04
CA ASP A 52 25.94 -1.81 25.61
C ASP A 52 26.03 -1.84 24.08
N ASP A 53 27.25 -1.99 23.54
CA ASP A 53 27.57 -2.08 22.12
C ASP A 53 28.19 -3.44 21.76
N PHE A 54 28.20 -4.39 22.69
CA PHE A 54 28.58 -5.80 22.47
C PHE A 54 30.02 -6.06 21.96
N ASP A 55 30.82 -5.02 21.74
CA ASP A 55 32.22 -5.09 21.29
C ASP A 55 33.11 -5.87 22.29
N SER A 56 32.67 -5.92 23.56
CA SER A 56 33.26 -6.74 24.63
C SER A 56 33.12 -8.26 24.44
N GLN A 57 32.29 -8.73 23.50
CA GLN A 57 31.94 -10.15 23.28
C GLN A 57 31.32 -10.83 24.52
N ASP A 58 30.66 -10.06 25.38
CA ASP A 58 29.95 -10.51 26.58
C ASP A 58 28.46 -10.10 26.52
N THR A 59 27.60 -10.88 27.17
CA THR A 59 26.17 -10.57 27.37
C THR A 59 25.80 -10.56 28.86
N SER A 60 26.77 -10.45 29.78
CA SER A 60 26.53 -10.52 31.23
C SER A 60 25.64 -9.39 31.79
N ASN A 61 25.48 -8.28 31.05
CA ASN A 61 24.49 -7.23 31.30
C ASN A 61 23.03 -7.70 31.06
N TRP A 62 22.81 -8.88 30.47
CA TRP A 62 21.51 -9.31 29.96
C TRP A 62 21.10 -10.70 30.44
N GLN A 63 19.82 -10.82 30.78
CA GLN A 63 19.12 -12.10 30.91
C GLN A 63 18.52 -12.49 29.55
N ILE A 64 19.21 -13.38 28.84
CA ILE A 64 18.66 -14.05 27.64
C ILE A 64 17.54 -15.00 28.09
N LEU A 65 16.35 -14.83 27.51
CA LEU A 65 15.15 -15.64 27.77
C LEU A 65 14.87 -16.64 26.65
N ALA A 66 15.16 -16.27 25.41
CA ALA A 66 14.99 -17.16 24.25
C ALA A 66 15.96 -18.34 24.28
N THR A 67 15.47 -19.53 23.95
CA THR A 67 16.28 -20.76 23.85
C THR A 67 15.82 -21.61 22.67
N SER A 68 16.73 -22.34 22.02
CA SER A 68 16.38 -23.16 20.85
C SER A 68 15.44 -24.32 21.22
N GLY A 69 14.26 -24.35 20.63
CA GLY A 69 13.14 -25.23 20.99
C GLY A 69 12.40 -24.81 22.27
N GLY A 70 12.59 -23.57 22.71
CA GLY A 70 11.98 -22.98 23.91
C GLY A 70 10.63 -22.30 23.66
N SER A 71 10.30 -21.33 24.51
CA SER A 71 9.16 -20.41 24.38
C SER A 71 9.47 -19.15 25.22
N PRO A 72 10.05 -18.09 24.63
CA PRO A 72 10.36 -17.92 23.21
C PRO A 72 11.44 -18.87 22.67
N ASP A 73 11.38 -19.10 21.36
CA ASP A 73 12.26 -19.97 20.59
C ASP A 73 13.19 -19.14 19.71
N GLY A 74 14.49 -19.31 19.90
CA GLY A 74 15.53 -18.60 19.15
C GLY A 74 16.90 -18.74 19.77
N VAL A 75 17.88 -18.06 19.18
CA VAL A 75 19.28 -18.05 19.61
C VAL A 75 19.82 -16.63 19.51
N PHE A 76 20.53 -16.19 20.56
CA PHE A 76 21.38 -15.00 20.51
C PHE A 76 22.83 -15.38 20.25
N ASP A 77 23.52 -14.58 19.44
CA ASP A 77 24.97 -14.66 19.23
C ASP A 77 25.56 -13.26 18.97
N ILE A 78 26.83 -13.04 19.32
CA ILE A 78 27.61 -11.87 18.89
C ILE A 78 28.59 -12.40 17.84
N PRO A 79 28.48 -12.03 16.54
CA PRO A 79 29.36 -12.61 15.53
C PRO A 79 30.82 -12.12 15.71
N GLU A 80 31.77 -13.02 15.45
CA GLU A 80 33.20 -12.78 15.72
C GLU A 80 33.73 -11.61 14.88
N GLY A 81 34.10 -10.51 15.54
CA GLY A 81 34.64 -9.30 14.90
C GLY A 81 33.61 -8.41 14.18
N LYS A 82 32.31 -8.52 14.49
CA LYS A 82 31.24 -7.69 13.88
C LYS A 82 30.64 -6.60 14.78
N GLY A 83 30.87 -6.62 16.11
CA GLY A 83 30.44 -5.54 17.02
C GLY A 83 28.92 -5.36 17.17
N TYR A 84 28.12 -6.42 17.03
CA TYR A 84 26.66 -6.35 17.21
C TYR A 84 26.06 -7.63 17.82
N LEU A 85 24.97 -7.48 18.59
CA LEU A 85 24.17 -8.60 19.08
C LEU A 85 23.16 -9.04 18.02
N ARG A 86 23.17 -10.31 17.64
CA ARG A 86 22.20 -10.92 16.72
C ARG A 86 21.18 -11.77 17.46
N TYR A 87 19.92 -11.68 17.05
CA TYR A 87 18.85 -12.61 17.40
C TYR A 87 18.34 -13.36 16.18
N THR A 88 18.54 -14.67 16.17
CA THR A 88 17.93 -15.58 15.19
C THR A 88 16.68 -16.20 15.80
N ALA A 89 15.50 -15.72 15.39
CA ALA A 89 14.22 -16.24 15.84
C ALA A 89 13.91 -17.65 15.29
N GLY A 90 13.28 -18.47 16.11
CA GLY A 90 12.85 -19.84 15.80
C GLY A 90 11.39 -19.90 15.35
N SER A 91 10.54 -20.51 16.19
CA SER A 91 9.13 -20.83 15.90
C SER A 91 8.10 -20.18 16.82
N SER A 92 8.51 -19.48 17.89
CA SER A 92 7.59 -18.84 18.85
C SER A 92 8.20 -17.59 19.48
N GLY A 93 7.43 -16.49 19.50
CA GLY A 93 7.82 -15.21 20.08
C GLY A 93 7.61 -15.11 21.60
N GLY A 94 7.87 -13.92 22.14
CA GLY A 94 7.80 -13.57 23.56
C GLY A 94 8.81 -12.49 23.94
N GLU A 95 8.99 -12.28 25.23
CA GLU A 95 10.10 -11.52 25.80
C GLU A 95 11.40 -12.31 25.62
N VAL A 96 12.28 -11.86 24.72
CA VAL A 96 13.49 -12.61 24.33
C VAL A 96 14.73 -12.20 25.13
N LEU A 97 14.76 -10.97 25.63
CA LEU A 97 15.88 -10.37 26.34
C LEU A 97 15.36 -9.42 27.43
N LEU A 98 15.98 -9.43 28.61
CA LEU A 98 15.78 -8.45 29.68
C LEU A 98 17.14 -7.98 30.22
N ALA A 99 17.23 -6.78 30.78
CA ALA A 99 18.44 -6.34 31.47
C ALA A 99 18.64 -7.14 32.79
N ALA A 100 19.90 -7.39 33.14
CA ALA A 100 20.26 -8.04 34.39
C ALA A 100 20.04 -7.11 35.59
N GLU A 101 19.78 -7.69 36.77
CA GLU A 101 19.49 -6.95 38.01
C GLU A 101 20.55 -5.89 38.35
N SER A 102 21.82 -6.15 38.01
CA SER A 102 22.96 -5.22 38.20
C SER A 102 22.94 -3.97 37.32
N VAL A 103 22.10 -3.92 36.27
CA VAL A 103 21.92 -2.75 35.39
C VAL A 103 20.82 -1.82 35.92
N LEU A 104 19.83 -2.38 36.63
CA LEU A 104 18.62 -1.64 37.05
C LEU A 104 18.87 -0.58 38.13
N ASP A 105 19.95 -0.72 38.91
CA ASP A 105 20.40 0.28 39.90
C ASP A 105 20.70 1.67 39.29
N ALA A 106 20.88 1.76 37.97
CA ALA A 106 21.09 3.03 37.25
C ALA A 106 19.78 3.76 36.88
N LEU A 107 18.62 3.09 36.94
CA LEU A 107 17.36 3.68 36.48
C LEU A 107 16.80 4.73 37.47
N PRO A 108 16.20 5.83 36.98
CA PRO A 108 15.61 6.83 37.85
C PRO A 108 14.31 6.31 38.48
N ALA A 109 14.17 6.50 39.80
CA ALA A 109 13.02 6.04 40.59
C ALA A 109 11.67 6.69 40.23
N SER A 110 11.63 7.61 39.26
CA SER A 110 10.41 8.13 38.63
C SER A 110 9.86 7.23 37.52
N GLY A 111 10.65 6.28 37.00
CA GLY A 111 10.32 5.51 35.80
C GLY A 111 10.36 6.35 34.51
N ASN A 112 11.03 7.51 34.54
CA ASN A 112 11.17 8.38 33.37
C ASN A 112 12.54 8.17 32.73
N TYR A 113 12.59 7.34 31.69
CA TYR A 113 13.78 7.04 30.89
C TYR A 113 13.37 6.76 29.44
N PHE A 114 14.34 6.74 28.54
CA PHE A 114 14.16 6.13 27.22
C PHE A 114 14.94 4.82 27.13
N VAL A 115 14.50 3.93 26.23
CA VAL A 115 15.28 2.79 25.71
C VAL A 115 15.44 3.02 24.22
N GLU A 116 16.67 3.12 23.73
CA GLU A 116 16.97 3.29 22.31
C GLU A 116 17.91 2.18 21.85
N ALA A 117 17.75 1.74 20.61
CA ALA A 117 18.73 0.87 19.95
C ALA A 117 18.91 1.27 18.49
N LYS A 118 20.13 1.08 17.99
CA LYS A 118 20.40 1.04 16.54
C LYS A 118 20.22 -0.41 16.09
N ILE A 119 19.11 -0.68 15.39
CA ILE A 119 18.59 -2.01 15.09
C ILE A 119 18.45 -2.23 13.57
N ARG A 120 18.83 -3.41 13.09
CA ARG A 120 18.59 -3.89 11.73
C ARG A 120 17.65 -5.09 11.76
N PRO A 121 16.38 -4.96 11.34
CA PRO A 121 15.43 -6.07 11.32
C PRO A 121 15.74 -7.03 10.16
N ARG A 122 15.52 -8.34 10.37
CA ARG A 122 15.90 -9.40 9.41
C ARG A 122 14.72 -10.28 9.00
N GLN A 123 14.67 -10.61 7.71
CA GLN A 123 13.80 -11.64 7.16
C GLN A 123 13.93 -12.97 7.94
N ASN A 124 12.80 -13.65 8.12
CA ASN A 124 12.80 -15.04 8.59
C ASN A 124 11.60 -15.79 8.01
N SER A 125 11.67 -17.12 8.07
CA SER A 125 10.74 -18.02 7.38
C SER A 125 9.50 -18.35 8.23
N THR A 126 8.88 -17.35 8.86
CA THR A 126 7.67 -17.55 9.68
C THR A 126 6.56 -16.56 9.36
N THR A 127 5.31 -17.00 9.53
CA THR A 127 4.08 -16.26 9.24
C THR A 127 3.43 -15.64 10.49
N ALA A 128 4.12 -15.70 11.64
CA ALA A 128 3.68 -15.07 12.89
C ALA A 128 3.67 -13.53 12.80
N ASN A 129 3.16 -12.85 13.83
CA ASN A 129 3.16 -11.39 13.93
C ASN A 129 4.60 -10.84 13.98
N LYS A 130 4.86 -9.68 13.37
CA LYS A 130 6.24 -9.32 12.95
C LYS A 130 6.84 -8.17 13.74
N GLN A 131 6.50 -8.10 15.02
CA GLN A 131 6.85 -6.99 15.90
C GLN A 131 8.19 -7.22 16.61
N ILE A 132 8.92 -6.13 16.82
CA ILE A 132 10.10 -6.01 17.69
C ILE A 132 9.89 -4.75 18.52
N TYR A 133 9.75 -4.88 19.84
CA TYR A 133 9.54 -3.74 20.74
C TYR A 133 10.63 -3.67 21.80
N PHE A 134 11.13 -2.47 22.05
CA PHE A 134 11.94 -2.14 23.20
C PHE A 134 11.00 -1.93 24.39
N MET A 135 11.06 -2.84 25.35
CA MET A 135 10.22 -2.83 26.54
C MET A 135 10.79 -1.87 27.59
N GLY A 136 9.90 -1.18 28.30
CA GLY A 136 10.20 -0.38 29.48
C GLY A 136 9.08 -0.45 30.50
N ARG A 137 9.41 -0.18 31.77
CA ARG A 137 8.52 -0.43 32.93
C ARG A 137 7.95 -1.85 32.94
N TYR A 138 8.78 -2.83 32.58
CA TYR A 138 8.41 -4.24 32.65
C TYR A 138 8.21 -4.65 34.12
N ASP A 139 6.99 -5.11 34.44
CA ASP A 139 6.63 -5.70 35.73
C ASP A 139 6.81 -7.22 35.70
N SER A 140 6.21 -7.88 34.69
CA SER A 140 6.19 -9.32 34.55
C SER A 140 5.87 -9.76 33.12
N VAL A 141 5.94 -11.07 32.86
CA VAL A 141 5.68 -11.66 31.53
C VAL A 141 4.28 -11.26 31.07
N GLY A 142 4.18 -10.69 29.88
CA GLY A 142 2.93 -10.13 29.34
C GLY A 142 2.44 -8.84 30.00
N ASN A 143 3.25 -8.15 30.81
CA ASN A 143 2.89 -6.95 31.56
C ASN A 143 4.01 -5.89 31.48
N TRP A 144 3.95 -5.04 30.45
CA TRP A 144 4.97 -4.04 30.11
C TRP A 144 4.44 -2.97 29.16
N TYR A 145 5.10 -1.80 29.13
CA TYR A 145 4.99 -0.87 28.00
C TYR A 145 6.15 -1.09 27.02
N GLY A 146 5.98 -0.72 25.75
CA GLY A 146 7.07 -0.77 24.79
C GLY A 146 6.84 0.10 23.57
N GLY A 147 7.89 0.30 22.79
CA GLY A 147 7.82 0.97 21.49
C GLY A 147 8.81 0.35 20.52
N GLY A 148 8.48 0.36 19.23
CA GLY A 148 9.35 -0.23 18.21
C GLY A 148 8.66 -0.48 16.89
N LEU A 149 9.11 -1.53 16.20
CA LEU A 149 8.87 -1.76 14.79
C LEU A 149 7.94 -2.96 14.57
N ASN A 150 6.94 -2.81 13.71
CA ASN A 150 6.10 -3.89 13.19
C ASN A 150 6.45 -4.10 11.72
N VAL A 151 7.41 -5.01 11.48
CA VAL A 151 8.12 -5.13 10.20
C VAL A 151 7.51 -6.22 9.31
N GLN A 152 6.49 -5.82 8.56
CA GLN A 152 5.86 -6.64 7.53
C GLN A 152 6.80 -7.01 6.37
N ASN A 153 6.37 -7.90 5.48
CA ASN A 153 7.18 -8.31 4.33
C ASN A 153 7.09 -7.31 3.15
N SER A 154 6.03 -6.50 3.09
CA SER A 154 5.96 -5.34 2.19
C SER A 154 6.20 -4.07 3.00
N THR A 155 7.09 -3.21 2.49
CA THR A 155 7.44 -1.90 3.04
C THR A 155 6.27 -0.90 3.04
N SER A 156 5.24 -1.11 2.22
CA SER A 156 3.99 -0.33 2.29
C SER A 156 3.16 -0.66 3.54
N SER A 157 3.44 -1.80 4.18
CA SER A 157 2.68 -2.37 5.30
C SER A 157 3.44 -2.32 6.64
N THR A 158 4.68 -1.83 6.65
CA THR A 158 5.51 -1.71 7.86
C THR A 158 5.07 -0.51 8.71
N GLN A 159 5.16 -0.66 10.04
CA GLN A 159 4.70 0.37 10.99
C GLN A 159 5.70 0.59 12.12
N VAL A 160 5.68 1.79 12.70
CA VAL A 160 6.27 2.07 14.02
C VAL A 160 5.13 2.24 15.02
N GLU A 161 5.27 1.67 16.21
CA GLU A 161 4.17 1.49 17.16
C GLU A 161 4.59 1.79 18.60
N VAL A 162 3.63 2.27 19.40
CA VAL A 162 3.66 2.13 20.88
C VAL A 162 2.75 0.96 21.24
N ALA A 163 3.29 0.05 22.04
CA ALA A 163 2.64 -1.15 22.51
C ALA A 163 2.42 -1.10 24.03
N VAL A 164 1.26 -1.61 24.46
CA VAL A 164 0.88 -1.77 25.86
C VAL A 164 0.47 -3.22 26.05
N SER A 165 1.28 -3.99 26.77
CA SER A 165 1.03 -5.41 27.02
C SER A 165 0.43 -5.59 28.41
N GLN A 166 -0.72 -6.26 28.51
CA GLN A 166 -1.39 -6.61 29.76
C GLN A 166 -1.89 -8.06 29.72
N ASP A 167 -1.51 -8.85 30.73
CA ASP A 167 -1.79 -10.30 30.83
C ASP A 167 -1.47 -11.10 29.54
N GLY A 168 -0.49 -10.63 28.76
CA GLY A 168 -0.05 -11.22 27.48
C GLY A 168 -0.84 -10.79 26.25
N SER A 169 -1.91 -10.00 26.40
CA SER A 169 -2.55 -9.28 25.30
C SER A 169 -1.78 -8.01 24.98
N ILE A 170 -1.71 -7.58 23.71
CA ILE A 170 -0.94 -6.39 23.29
C ILE A 170 -1.86 -5.38 22.59
N GLY A 171 -2.20 -4.30 23.28
CA GLY A 171 -2.80 -3.11 22.71
C GLY A 171 -1.76 -2.27 21.95
N ARG A 172 -2.17 -1.64 20.85
CA ARG A 172 -1.29 -0.81 19.99
C ARG A 172 -1.87 0.60 19.80
N PRO A 173 -1.87 1.45 20.85
CA PRO A 173 -2.49 2.78 20.83
C PRO A 173 -1.82 3.80 19.90
N VAL A 174 -0.57 3.58 19.48
CA VAL A 174 0.07 4.32 18.39
C VAL A 174 0.46 3.33 17.31
N GLN A 175 0.05 3.58 16.07
CA GLN A 175 0.40 2.82 14.88
C GLN A 175 0.54 3.79 13.71
N ALA A 176 1.75 3.98 13.19
CA ALA A 176 2.02 4.84 12.04
C ALA A 176 2.76 4.06 10.96
N LYS A 177 2.30 4.14 9.69
CA LYS A 177 3.04 3.59 8.56
C LYS A 177 4.38 4.33 8.41
N ARG A 178 5.47 3.57 8.24
CA ARG A 178 6.80 4.04 7.84
C ARG A 178 7.44 2.93 7.00
N VAL A 179 8.16 3.28 5.95
CA VAL A 179 8.97 2.33 5.17
C VAL A 179 10.09 1.81 6.06
N ILE A 180 10.11 0.49 6.31
CA ILE A 180 11.17 -0.19 7.07
C ILE A 180 11.60 -1.42 6.28
N GLU A 181 12.82 -1.39 5.77
CA GLU A 181 13.40 -2.46 4.96
C GLU A 181 13.90 -3.59 5.85
N LEU A 182 13.89 -4.81 5.32
CA LEU A 182 14.41 -6.01 5.99
C LEU A 182 15.71 -6.46 5.31
N GLY A 183 16.76 -6.70 6.09
CA GLY A 183 17.89 -7.47 5.60
C GLY A 183 17.48 -8.94 5.36
N GLU A 184 18.09 -9.59 4.38
CA GLU A 184 17.74 -10.93 3.93
C GLU A 184 18.02 -12.02 4.97
N LYS A 185 17.36 -13.18 4.79
CA LYS A 185 17.41 -14.27 5.77
C LYS A 185 18.78 -14.95 5.80
N GLY A 186 19.65 -14.46 6.68
CA GLY A 186 21.02 -14.95 6.81
C GLY A 186 22.00 -14.32 5.82
N GLY A 187 21.64 -13.14 5.26
CA GLY A 187 22.66 -12.20 4.80
C GLY A 187 23.43 -11.62 6.00
N GLU A 188 24.59 -10.99 5.75
CA GLU A 188 25.50 -10.51 6.79
C GLU A 188 25.71 -8.99 6.73
N ASP A 189 25.85 -8.42 5.52
CA ASP A 189 26.24 -7.03 5.29
C ASP A 189 25.15 -6.18 4.60
N ASP A 190 23.96 -6.73 4.42
CA ASP A 190 22.78 -6.16 3.74
C ASP A 190 21.68 -5.72 4.72
N GLY A 191 20.77 -4.87 4.23
CA GLY A 191 19.63 -4.34 4.99
C GLY A 191 19.98 -3.13 5.87
N THR A 192 18.96 -2.33 6.15
CA THR A 192 19.09 -0.97 6.70
C THR A 192 19.09 -0.94 8.23
N TRP A 193 19.92 -0.08 8.81
CA TRP A 193 19.99 0.18 10.26
C TRP A 193 19.10 1.36 10.63
N TYR A 194 18.28 1.20 11.67
CA TYR A 194 17.32 2.20 12.15
C TYR A 194 17.58 2.56 13.61
N LYS A 195 17.58 3.84 13.96
CA LYS A 195 17.71 4.34 15.33
C LYS A 195 16.33 4.45 15.95
N THR A 196 15.93 3.44 16.71
CA THR A 196 14.57 3.31 17.25
C THR A 196 14.57 3.57 18.74
N ARG A 197 13.74 4.51 19.22
CA ARG A 197 13.63 4.86 20.64
C ARG A 197 12.20 4.72 21.16
N PHE A 198 12.06 4.09 22.31
CA PHE A 198 10.87 4.17 23.16
C PHE A 198 11.14 5.08 24.37
N GLU A 199 10.30 6.09 24.58
CA GLU A 199 10.47 7.12 25.60
C GLU A 199 9.29 7.13 26.57
N MET A 200 9.60 7.21 27.88
CA MET A 200 8.61 7.27 28.95
C MET A 200 8.82 8.54 29.78
N ILE A 201 7.82 9.43 29.83
CA ILE A 201 7.81 10.64 30.67
C ILE A 201 6.49 10.72 31.43
N ASP A 202 6.53 10.45 32.74
CA ASP A 202 5.38 10.35 33.64
C ASP A 202 4.36 9.32 33.14
N ASN A 203 3.39 9.75 32.33
CA ASN A 203 2.39 8.92 31.64
C ASN A 203 2.46 8.99 30.12
N ALA A 204 3.26 9.89 29.54
CA ALA A 204 3.47 9.97 28.10
C ALA A 204 4.40 8.84 27.65
N LEU A 205 3.95 8.06 26.67
CA LEU A 205 4.68 6.96 26.03
C LEU A 205 4.86 7.33 24.56
N THR A 206 6.08 7.66 24.16
CA THR A 206 6.42 8.15 22.80
C THR A 206 7.34 7.17 22.09
N VAL A 207 7.13 6.94 20.80
CA VAL A 207 8.07 6.18 19.96
C VAL A 207 8.68 7.08 18.88
N TYR A 208 9.98 6.90 18.63
CA TYR A 208 10.75 7.60 17.61
C TYR A 208 11.41 6.61 16.63
N LEU A 209 11.57 7.04 15.38
CA LEU A 209 12.37 6.37 14.35
C LEU A 209 13.31 7.39 13.70
N ASP A 210 14.61 7.14 13.71
CA ASP A 210 15.66 7.99 13.14
C ASP A 210 15.58 9.47 13.61
N GLY A 211 15.17 9.61 14.87
CA GLY A 211 14.94 10.87 15.56
C GLY A 211 13.58 11.54 15.31
N GLU A 212 12.79 11.07 14.36
CA GLU A 212 11.43 11.57 14.14
C GLU A 212 10.51 11.15 15.30
N PRO A 213 9.78 12.09 15.97
CA PRO A 213 8.74 11.75 16.93
C PRO A 213 7.50 11.20 16.22
N ILE A 214 7.38 9.88 16.11
CA ILE A 214 6.32 9.23 15.31
C ILE A 214 4.95 9.33 15.96
N GLY A 215 4.88 9.25 17.29
CA GLY A 215 3.62 9.42 18.01
C GLY A 215 3.71 9.12 19.50
N THR A 216 2.76 9.68 20.25
CA THR A 216 2.66 9.60 21.70
C THR A 216 1.27 9.13 22.11
N THR A 217 1.19 8.25 23.11
CA THR A 217 -0.03 7.97 23.87
C THR A 217 0.15 8.34 25.34
N THR A 218 -0.92 8.30 26.14
CA THR A 218 -0.89 8.63 27.56
C THR A 218 -1.57 7.56 28.41
N ASP A 219 -0.82 6.88 29.28
CA ASP A 219 -1.35 5.89 30.23
C ASP A 219 -0.73 6.03 31.64
N TYR A 220 -1.61 6.07 32.65
CA TYR A 220 -1.29 6.16 34.08
C TYR A 220 -1.64 4.87 34.85
N SER A 221 -2.29 3.90 34.19
CA SER A 221 -3.16 2.93 34.87
C SER A 221 -2.56 1.55 35.11
N LEU A 222 -1.52 1.18 34.35
CA LEU A 222 -0.91 -0.16 34.41
C LEU A 222 0.45 -0.17 35.11
N TYR A 223 1.48 0.47 34.53
CA TYR A 223 2.87 0.35 34.99
C TYR A 223 3.49 1.70 35.38
N SER A 224 3.63 1.95 36.69
CA SER A 224 4.15 3.20 37.26
C SER A 224 5.58 3.11 37.80
N ASP A 225 6.04 1.91 38.17
CA ASP A 225 7.39 1.70 38.70
C ASP A 225 8.40 1.65 37.54
N PRO A 226 9.70 1.91 37.76
CA PRO A 226 10.70 1.91 36.69
C PRO A 226 10.81 0.58 35.93
N GLY A 227 10.51 -0.53 36.61
CA GLY A 227 10.52 -1.89 36.05
C GLY A 227 11.88 -2.35 35.53
N ASN A 228 11.86 -3.45 34.78
CA ASN A 228 12.97 -3.85 33.91
C ASN A 228 12.78 -3.23 32.51
N PHE A 229 13.78 -3.35 31.65
CA PHE A 229 13.73 -3.05 30.22
C PHE A 229 14.30 -4.22 29.41
N GLY A 230 14.04 -4.25 28.10
CA GLY A 230 14.48 -5.37 27.27
C GLY A 230 13.84 -5.38 25.89
N ILE A 231 13.73 -6.57 25.30
CA ILE A 231 13.18 -6.76 23.94
C ILE A 231 12.10 -7.82 23.93
N PHE A 232 10.92 -7.46 23.41
CA PHE A 232 9.88 -8.38 22.99
C PHE A 232 9.94 -8.57 21.47
N THR A 233 9.69 -9.79 20.99
CA THR A 233 9.36 -9.99 19.57
C THR A 233 8.36 -11.13 19.37
N ASN A 234 7.41 -10.95 18.46
CA ASN A 234 6.46 -12.00 18.06
C ASN A 234 7.06 -13.03 17.06
N ASN A 235 8.36 -13.34 17.20
CA ASN A 235 9.17 -14.21 16.35
C ASN A 235 9.75 -13.55 15.07
N ARG A 236 10.26 -12.31 15.18
CA ARG A 236 11.07 -11.65 14.15
C ARG A 236 12.56 -11.68 14.53
N SER A 237 13.43 -11.90 13.53
CA SER A 237 14.89 -11.86 13.70
C SER A 237 15.42 -10.43 13.58
N PHE A 238 16.52 -10.11 14.25
CA PHE A 238 17.13 -8.77 14.22
C PHE A 238 18.61 -8.79 14.61
N GLU A 239 19.31 -7.71 14.30
CA GLU A 239 20.66 -7.39 14.75
C GLU A 239 20.65 -6.02 15.44
N ILE A 240 21.44 -5.84 16.49
CA ILE A 240 21.53 -4.60 17.27
C ILE A 240 22.99 -4.23 17.47
N ASP A 241 23.35 -3.06 16.93
CA ASP A 241 24.67 -2.44 16.99
C ASP A 241 24.95 -1.98 18.43
N TYR A 242 24.01 -1.22 19.02
CA TYR A 242 24.05 -0.84 20.43
C TYR A 242 22.64 -0.67 21.03
N ILE A 243 22.54 -0.76 22.36
CA ILE A 243 21.36 -0.36 23.16
C ILE A 243 21.79 0.71 24.17
N THR A 244 21.02 1.79 24.27
CA THR A 244 21.21 2.87 25.25
C THR A 244 19.96 3.09 26.09
N VAL A 245 20.17 3.53 27.33
CA VAL A 245 19.11 3.95 28.26
C VAL A 245 19.53 5.25 28.92
N GLY A 246 18.67 6.27 28.94
CA GLY A 246 19.05 7.61 29.40
C GLY A 246 17.90 8.54 29.74
N ASP A 247 18.25 9.79 30.02
CA ASP A 247 17.33 10.86 30.43
C ASP A 247 16.42 11.29 29.26
N PRO A 248 15.08 11.21 29.39
CA PRO A 248 14.14 11.46 28.29
C PRO A 248 13.92 12.96 28.03
N SER A 249 14.58 13.85 28.77
CA SER A 249 14.69 15.27 28.39
C SER A 249 15.72 15.51 27.27
N ILE A 250 16.66 14.57 27.05
CA ILE A 250 17.57 14.58 25.91
C ILE A 250 16.90 13.83 24.77
N LYS A 251 16.49 14.56 23.73
CA LYS A 251 15.83 13.99 22.54
C LYS A 251 16.85 13.34 21.59
N PRO A 252 16.43 12.39 20.75
CA PRO A 252 17.28 11.97 19.64
C PRO A 252 17.49 13.15 18.68
N VAL A 253 18.64 13.17 17.99
CA VAL A 253 18.86 14.08 16.86
C VAL A 253 17.97 13.59 15.70
N GLN A 254 17.27 14.50 15.03
CA GLN A 254 16.37 14.20 13.91
C GLN A 254 17.05 14.54 12.58
N LEU A 255 16.91 13.65 11.60
CA LEU A 255 17.19 13.91 10.18
C LEU A 255 16.12 13.24 9.33
N THR A 256 15.15 14.03 8.88
CA THR A 256 14.01 13.56 8.06
C THR A 256 13.88 14.36 6.77
N LEU A 257 13.54 13.66 5.70
CA LEU A 257 13.24 14.22 4.38
C LEU A 257 11.71 14.23 4.18
N ASP A 258 11.18 15.16 3.39
CA ASP A 258 9.81 15.11 2.88
C ASP A 258 9.64 14.07 1.76
N TYR A 259 10.70 13.83 0.98
CA TYR A 259 10.79 12.73 0.02
C TYR A 259 10.87 11.39 0.78
N SER A 260 9.86 10.54 0.60
CA SER A 260 9.70 9.31 1.39
C SER A 260 10.24 8.03 0.72
N SER A 261 10.67 8.10 -0.53
CA SER A 261 11.26 6.96 -1.27
C SER A 261 12.76 6.85 -0.98
N THR A 262 13.29 5.62 -0.93
CA THR A 262 14.72 5.34 -0.87
C THR A 262 15.40 5.40 -2.25
N SER A 263 14.65 5.57 -3.34
CA SER A 263 15.19 5.73 -4.69
C SER A 263 14.44 6.74 -5.56
N TRP A 264 15.17 7.42 -6.45
CA TRP A 264 14.63 8.31 -7.49
C TRP A 264 15.04 7.79 -8.87
N THR A 265 14.14 7.03 -9.51
CA THR A 265 14.37 6.34 -10.79
C THR A 265 13.74 7.05 -11.99
N SER A 266 12.98 8.12 -11.76
CA SER A 266 12.25 8.86 -12.79
C SER A 266 12.99 10.10 -13.31
N ALA A 267 14.29 10.20 -12.99
CA ALA A 267 15.19 11.28 -13.39
C ALA A 267 15.66 11.10 -14.84
N VAL A 268 15.82 12.20 -15.59
CA VAL A 268 16.33 12.20 -16.96
C VAL A 268 17.45 13.23 -17.07
N ALA A 269 18.55 12.91 -17.74
CA ALA A 269 19.70 13.81 -17.85
C ALA A 269 19.35 15.16 -18.50
N GLY A 270 19.49 16.25 -17.74
CA GLY A 270 19.08 17.60 -18.13
C GLY A 270 17.57 17.89 -18.02
N GLY A 271 16.82 17.03 -17.33
CA GLY A 271 15.43 17.25 -16.94
C GLY A 271 15.28 18.01 -15.62
N ASP A 272 14.07 17.99 -15.06
CA ASP A 272 13.75 18.74 -13.84
C ASP A 272 14.43 18.15 -12.57
N PRO A 273 14.81 19.01 -11.61
CA PRO A 273 15.47 18.57 -10.38
C PRO A 273 14.47 18.05 -9.34
N LEU A 274 14.89 17.04 -8.56
CA LEU A 274 14.19 16.66 -7.34
C LEU A 274 14.52 17.67 -6.23
N VAL A 275 13.49 18.29 -5.67
CA VAL A 275 13.60 19.22 -4.53
C VAL A 275 13.18 18.48 -3.26
N VAL A 276 14.03 18.50 -2.24
CA VAL A 276 13.84 17.80 -0.96
C VAL A 276 13.94 18.81 0.19
N THR A 277 12.90 18.90 1.01
CA THR A 277 12.91 19.68 2.25
C THR A 277 13.46 18.82 3.39
N VAL A 278 14.60 19.23 3.95
CA VAL A 278 15.21 18.58 5.10
C VAL A 278 14.65 19.20 6.39
N THR A 279 14.27 18.36 7.35
CA THR A 279 14.06 18.74 8.75
C THR A 279 15.15 18.10 9.59
N ALA A 280 16.05 18.94 10.13
CA ALA A 280 17.14 18.53 11.00
C ALA A 280 17.03 19.25 12.35
N LEU A 281 17.00 18.51 13.47
CA LEU A 281 16.87 19.06 14.83
C LEU A 281 17.88 18.42 15.79
N GLN A 282 18.45 19.24 16.67
CA GLN A 282 19.41 18.81 17.70
C GLN A 282 18.70 18.10 18.87
N SER A 283 19.47 17.50 19.76
CA SER A 283 19.00 16.70 20.91
C SER A 283 18.23 17.45 22.01
N ASP A 284 17.83 18.71 21.78
CA ASP A 284 16.79 19.40 22.56
C ASP A 284 15.38 19.33 21.93
N GLY A 285 15.27 18.81 20.69
CA GLY A 285 14.02 18.68 19.94
C GLY A 285 13.43 19.99 19.41
N THR A 286 14.18 21.10 19.43
CA THR A 286 13.68 22.45 19.08
C THR A 286 14.68 23.35 18.36
N THR A 287 15.98 23.17 18.58
CA THR A 287 17.06 23.88 17.88
C THR A 287 17.33 23.18 16.55
N ALA A 288 17.28 23.94 15.44
CA ALA A 288 17.63 23.42 14.12
C ALA A 288 19.09 22.95 14.09
N ASP A 289 19.31 21.74 13.57
CA ASP A 289 20.66 21.22 13.35
C ASP A 289 21.20 21.63 11.97
N THR A 290 22.52 21.63 11.83
CA THR A 290 23.17 21.63 10.52
C THR A 290 23.11 20.23 9.89
N PHE A 291 23.14 20.16 8.57
CA PHE A 291 23.30 18.92 7.81
C PHE A 291 24.23 19.17 6.61
N THR A 292 24.76 18.10 6.03
CA THR A 292 25.45 18.12 4.72
C THR A 292 24.82 17.09 3.80
N VAL A 293 25.01 17.25 2.48
CA VAL A 293 24.56 16.30 1.47
C VAL A 293 25.66 16.12 0.44
N GLU A 294 25.95 14.87 0.09
CA GLU A 294 27.00 14.50 -0.87
C GLU A 294 26.42 13.53 -1.92
N SER A 295 26.85 13.66 -3.18
CA SER A 295 26.53 12.72 -4.27
C SER A 295 27.73 11.84 -4.56
N SER A 296 27.52 10.55 -4.78
CA SER A 296 28.61 9.63 -5.15
C SER A 296 29.24 9.95 -6.52
N ASP A 297 28.50 10.62 -7.41
CA ASP A 297 29.05 11.21 -8.63
C ASP A 297 28.32 12.52 -8.99
N GLU A 298 28.97 13.66 -8.72
CA GLU A 298 28.48 15.00 -9.08
C GLU A 298 28.34 15.23 -10.60
N ASN A 299 28.85 14.34 -11.46
CA ASN A 299 28.65 14.40 -12.91
C ASN A 299 27.32 13.76 -13.36
N ILE A 300 26.72 12.91 -12.52
CA ILE A 300 25.43 12.24 -12.76
C ILE A 300 24.33 13.02 -12.05
N VAL A 301 24.50 13.32 -10.76
CA VAL A 301 23.58 14.14 -9.96
C VAL A 301 24.36 15.18 -9.16
N SER A 302 24.14 16.47 -9.43
CA SER A 302 24.72 17.57 -8.66
C SER A 302 23.77 18.06 -7.57
N VAL A 303 24.32 18.44 -6.42
CA VAL A 303 23.59 18.89 -5.23
C VAL A 303 23.77 20.39 -5.01
N ASP A 304 22.67 21.14 -4.80
CA ASP A 304 22.68 22.50 -4.26
C ASP A 304 21.85 22.57 -2.97
N ILE A 305 22.24 23.42 -2.02
CA ILE A 305 21.59 23.52 -0.69
C ILE A 305 21.32 24.99 -0.35
N VAL A 306 20.06 25.32 -0.10
CA VAL A 306 19.61 26.67 0.30
C VAL A 306 18.76 26.56 1.57
N ASP A 307 19.29 27.11 2.67
CA ASP A 307 18.74 27.01 4.02
C ASP A 307 18.48 25.54 4.44
N ASN A 308 17.25 25.03 4.29
CA ASN A 308 16.90 23.63 4.56
C ASN A 308 16.31 22.88 3.34
N VAL A 309 16.41 23.47 2.14
CA VAL A 309 15.96 22.88 0.88
C VAL A 309 17.17 22.41 0.08
N VAL A 310 17.11 21.18 -0.40
CA VAL A 310 18.15 20.53 -1.19
C VAL A 310 17.62 20.31 -2.61
N THR A 311 18.39 20.68 -3.62
CA THR A 311 18.04 20.54 -5.04
C THR A 311 18.99 19.55 -5.70
N LEU A 312 18.46 18.41 -6.13
CA LEU A 312 19.19 17.33 -6.81
C LEU A 312 18.95 17.46 -8.31
N THR A 313 19.95 17.89 -9.06
CA THR A 313 19.83 18.15 -10.50
C THR A 313 20.43 16.98 -11.31
N PRO A 314 19.67 16.34 -12.22
CA PRO A 314 20.15 15.22 -13.02
C PRO A 314 20.92 15.73 -14.25
N LEU A 315 22.17 15.32 -14.42
CA LEU A 315 23.09 15.90 -15.40
C LEU A 315 23.49 14.95 -16.54
N ALA A 316 23.66 13.65 -16.25
CA ALA A 316 24.11 12.64 -17.19
C ALA A 316 23.49 11.27 -16.88
N GLU A 317 23.49 10.39 -17.86
CA GLU A 317 23.05 8.99 -17.75
C GLU A 317 23.87 8.21 -16.71
N GLY A 318 23.20 7.45 -15.84
CA GLY A 318 23.84 6.53 -14.89
C GLY A 318 23.28 6.59 -13.46
N ASP A 319 23.90 5.83 -12.56
CA ASP A 319 23.47 5.68 -11.17
C ASP A 319 24.35 6.48 -10.19
N ALA A 320 23.75 7.12 -9.19
CA ALA A 320 24.45 7.78 -8.09
C ALA A 320 23.68 7.73 -6.77
N THR A 321 24.37 7.45 -5.67
CA THR A 321 23.81 7.51 -4.31
C THR A 321 23.97 8.93 -3.76
N VAL A 322 22.86 9.57 -3.36
CA VAL A 322 22.88 10.86 -2.66
C VAL A 322 22.70 10.61 -1.17
N THR A 323 23.66 11.03 -0.34
CA THR A 323 23.65 10.82 1.11
C THR A 323 23.55 12.14 1.87
N PHE A 324 22.54 12.24 2.74
CA PHE A 324 22.30 13.33 3.69
C PHE A 324 22.88 12.92 5.05
N TYR A 325 23.60 13.81 5.74
CA TYR A 325 24.24 13.56 7.03
C TYR A 325 23.83 14.61 8.06
N SER A 326 23.55 14.21 9.30
CA SER A 326 23.42 15.16 10.42
C SER A 326 24.77 15.77 10.81
N GLY A 327 24.78 17.06 11.14
CA GLY A 327 25.96 17.77 11.63
C GLY A 327 26.22 17.63 13.13
N SER A 328 25.22 17.19 13.93
CA SER A 328 25.39 16.91 15.37
C SER A 328 25.45 15.43 15.73
N ASP A 329 25.01 14.53 14.86
CA ASP A 329 25.11 13.07 15.02
C ASP A 329 25.69 12.41 13.76
N SER A 330 27.00 12.14 13.77
CA SER A 330 27.71 11.50 12.64
C SER A 330 27.33 10.03 12.39
N SER A 331 26.46 9.44 13.22
CA SER A 331 25.90 8.10 12.98
C SER A 331 24.54 8.14 12.28
N LEU A 332 23.99 9.34 12.03
CA LEU A 332 22.67 9.55 11.45
C LEU A 332 22.77 10.09 10.02
N SER A 333 22.39 9.26 9.05
CA SER A 333 22.35 9.59 7.63
C SER A 333 21.09 9.04 6.95
N LYS A 334 20.74 9.61 5.80
CA LYS A 334 19.68 9.13 4.89
C LYS A 334 20.22 9.08 3.46
N THR A 335 19.83 8.06 2.69
CA THR A 335 20.23 7.90 1.29
C THR A 335 19.03 8.00 0.35
N ILE A 336 19.28 8.47 -0.87
CA ILE A 336 18.41 8.28 -2.04
C ILE A 336 19.29 7.69 -3.14
N GLU A 337 18.95 6.49 -3.62
CA GLU A 337 19.59 5.89 -4.79
C GLU A 337 18.97 6.50 -6.06
N VAL A 338 19.75 7.24 -6.84
CA VAL A 338 19.27 7.92 -8.04
C VAL A 338 19.71 7.15 -9.28
N SER A 339 18.78 6.86 -10.18
CA SER A 339 19.05 6.35 -11.52
C SER A 339 18.59 7.39 -12.54
N VAL A 340 19.51 7.85 -13.38
CA VAL A 340 19.26 8.93 -14.36
C VAL A 340 19.23 8.35 -15.77
N ASP A 341 18.08 8.45 -16.41
CA ASP A 341 17.84 8.01 -17.78
C ASP A 341 18.57 8.94 -18.80
N PRO A 342 18.97 8.42 -19.98
CA PRO A 342 19.70 9.21 -20.97
C PRO A 342 18.89 10.42 -21.45
N LYS A 343 19.60 11.52 -21.74
CA LYS A 343 18.97 12.74 -22.26
C LYS A 343 18.19 12.42 -23.53
N PHE A 344 16.92 12.82 -23.55
CA PHE A 344 16.07 12.69 -24.72
C PHE A 344 16.66 13.36 -25.97
N GLU A 345 16.76 12.58 -27.04
CA GLU A 345 17.05 13.01 -28.40
C GLU A 345 15.89 12.58 -29.30
N MET A 346 15.38 13.50 -30.12
CA MET A 346 14.22 13.25 -30.98
C MET A 346 14.54 12.14 -32.02
N PRO A 347 13.79 11.03 -32.08
CA PRO A 347 14.03 9.99 -33.08
C PRO A 347 13.86 10.53 -34.51
N THR A 348 14.58 9.94 -35.46
CA THR A 348 14.55 10.37 -36.89
C THR A 348 14.43 9.21 -37.88
N GLN A 349 14.25 7.99 -37.38
CA GLN A 349 13.98 6.81 -38.21
C GLN A 349 12.63 6.97 -38.93
N THR A 350 12.47 6.30 -40.07
CA THR A 350 11.21 6.27 -40.83
C THR A 350 10.86 4.83 -41.20
N TYR A 351 9.57 4.50 -41.06
CA TYR A 351 9.06 3.13 -41.22
C TYR A 351 8.12 2.99 -42.44
N GLY A 352 8.10 3.99 -43.33
CA GLY A 352 7.18 4.02 -44.47
C GLY A 352 5.80 4.59 -44.09
N ASP A 353 4.73 3.89 -44.48
CA ASP A 353 3.35 4.27 -44.16
C ASP A 353 2.90 3.54 -42.90
N ILE A 354 2.53 4.30 -41.86
CA ILE A 354 2.05 3.80 -40.56
C ILE A 354 0.59 4.19 -40.29
N SER A 355 -0.11 4.79 -41.27
CA SER A 355 -1.46 5.38 -41.08
C SER A 355 -2.56 4.37 -40.68
N ALA A 356 -2.30 3.07 -40.87
CA ALA A 356 -3.16 1.96 -40.45
C ALA A 356 -2.64 1.21 -39.21
N LEU A 357 -1.56 1.69 -38.58
CA LEU A 357 -0.92 1.10 -37.41
C LEU A 357 -1.10 1.96 -36.14
N VAL A 358 -1.58 3.21 -36.26
CA VAL A 358 -1.71 4.17 -35.16
C VAL A 358 -3.15 4.56 -34.87
N THR A 359 -3.46 4.78 -33.59
CA THR A 359 -4.71 5.40 -33.11
C THR A 359 -4.39 6.48 -32.07
N PRO A 360 -4.93 7.71 -32.13
CA PRO A 360 -5.70 8.30 -33.23
C PRO A 360 -4.99 8.21 -34.58
N GLN A 361 -5.75 8.18 -35.67
CA GLN A 361 -5.17 8.12 -37.02
C GLN A 361 -4.44 9.44 -37.36
N ILE A 362 -3.45 9.36 -38.24
CA ILE A 362 -2.76 10.53 -38.80
C ILE A 362 -3.79 11.50 -39.43
N ASP A 363 -3.64 12.79 -39.15
CA ASP A 363 -4.53 13.89 -39.58
C ASP A 363 -5.99 13.75 -39.08
N SER A 364 -6.24 12.94 -38.03
CA SER A 364 -7.59 12.81 -37.45
C SER A 364 -8.02 14.06 -36.68
N THR A 365 -9.32 14.35 -36.72
CA THR A 365 -9.93 15.55 -36.10
C THR A 365 -11.05 15.14 -35.15
N GLU A 366 -11.53 16.08 -34.33
CA GLU A 366 -12.61 15.86 -33.35
C GLU A 366 -12.31 14.69 -32.40
N GLN A 367 -11.03 14.49 -32.04
CA GLN A 367 -10.62 13.50 -31.04
C GLN A 367 -10.96 13.96 -29.61
N PHE A 368 -11.19 13.04 -28.69
CA PHE A 368 -11.48 13.38 -27.30
C PHE A 368 -10.23 13.91 -26.57
N THR A 369 -10.40 14.78 -25.57
CA THR A 369 -9.29 15.30 -24.75
C THR A 369 -8.74 14.29 -23.74
N ASP A 370 -9.47 13.19 -23.50
CA ASP A 370 -9.06 12.06 -22.65
C ASP A 370 -8.58 10.84 -23.45
N THR A 371 -8.31 11.01 -24.76
CA THR A 371 -7.95 9.91 -25.65
C THR A 371 -6.59 9.30 -25.32
N SER A 372 -6.50 7.97 -25.41
CA SER A 372 -5.23 7.23 -25.33
C SER A 372 -4.63 7.03 -26.72
N VAL A 373 -3.30 7.00 -26.82
CA VAL A 373 -2.61 6.79 -28.11
C VAL A 373 -2.04 5.37 -28.20
N SER A 374 -2.07 4.73 -29.37
CA SER A 374 -1.58 3.36 -29.56
C SER A 374 -0.89 3.14 -30.90
N LEU A 375 0.05 2.18 -30.90
CA LEU A 375 0.88 1.79 -32.05
C LEU A 375 0.93 0.26 -32.15
N THR A 376 0.59 -0.26 -33.33
CA THR A 376 0.59 -1.68 -33.67
C THR A 376 1.85 -2.05 -34.46
N PHE A 377 2.55 -3.08 -34.01
CA PHE A 377 3.81 -3.58 -34.58
C PHE A 377 3.60 -4.83 -35.45
N ASP A 378 4.61 -5.18 -36.25
CA ASP A 378 4.57 -6.37 -37.12
C ASP A 378 4.68 -7.69 -36.33
N ASN A 379 5.22 -7.64 -35.11
CA ASN A 379 5.50 -8.77 -34.22
C ASN A 379 5.05 -8.50 -32.77
N GLU A 380 5.00 -9.57 -31.98
CA GLU A 380 4.81 -9.52 -30.53
C GLU A 380 5.95 -8.71 -29.87
N ILE A 381 5.60 -7.74 -29.00
CA ILE A 381 6.50 -6.77 -28.38
C ILE A 381 6.57 -6.96 -26.86
N SER A 382 7.53 -6.29 -26.22
CA SER A 382 7.58 -6.17 -24.76
C SER A 382 8.03 -4.77 -24.34
N ALA A 383 7.81 -4.45 -23.06
CA ALA A 383 8.33 -3.22 -22.45
C ALA A 383 9.86 -3.21 -22.53
N GLY A 384 10.42 -2.10 -23.05
CA GLY A 384 11.84 -1.85 -22.94
C GLY A 384 12.22 -1.24 -21.59
N SER A 385 13.51 -0.98 -21.40
CA SER A 385 14.09 -0.69 -20.08
C SER A 385 14.25 0.80 -19.74
N SER A 386 13.99 1.70 -20.68
CA SER A 386 14.27 3.13 -20.56
C SER A 386 13.49 3.96 -21.57
N GLY A 387 13.52 5.28 -21.42
CA GLY A 387 12.91 6.21 -22.34
C GLY A 387 11.43 6.49 -22.05
N GLN A 388 10.82 7.23 -22.98
CA GLN A 388 9.54 7.90 -22.74
C GLN A 388 8.77 8.16 -24.03
N VAL A 389 7.44 8.13 -23.93
CA VAL A 389 6.50 8.69 -24.89
C VAL A 389 6.26 10.15 -24.53
N ARG A 390 6.07 11.02 -25.53
CA ARG A 390 5.82 12.45 -25.34
C ARG A 390 4.71 12.95 -26.25
N ILE A 391 3.88 13.83 -25.70
CA ILE A 391 2.85 14.56 -26.44
C ILE A 391 3.26 16.03 -26.48
N TYR A 392 3.20 16.62 -27.67
CA TYR A 392 3.57 18.01 -27.92
C TYR A 392 2.42 18.76 -28.60
N ARG A 393 2.20 20.03 -28.26
CA ARG A 393 1.24 20.89 -28.98
C ARG A 393 1.89 21.43 -30.25
N LEU A 394 1.25 21.22 -31.40
CA LEU A 394 1.79 21.53 -32.73
C LEU A 394 1.88 23.04 -33.01
N SER A 395 1.09 23.85 -32.31
CA SER A 395 0.96 25.30 -32.56
C SER A 395 2.14 26.13 -32.04
N ASP A 396 2.89 25.62 -31.05
CA ASP A 396 4.00 26.29 -30.36
C ASP A 396 5.23 25.40 -30.06
N ASP A 397 5.15 24.07 -30.29
CA ASP A 397 6.18 23.07 -29.95
C ASP A 397 6.31 22.85 -28.41
N GLU A 398 5.29 23.23 -27.63
CA GLU A 398 5.24 22.99 -26.18
C GLU A 398 5.13 21.49 -25.85
N LEU A 399 5.88 21.04 -24.84
CA LEU A 399 5.80 19.68 -24.31
C LEU A 399 4.66 19.61 -23.29
N ILE A 400 3.67 18.76 -23.57
CA ILE A 400 2.38 18.71 -22.86
C ILE A 400 2.31 17.52 -21.92
N ASP A 401 2.79 16.36 -22.36
CA ASP A 401 2.88 15.16 -21.53
C ASP A 401 4.19 14.40 -21.78
N THR A 402 4.67 13.68 -20.77
CA THR A 402 5.81 12.78 -20.81
C THR A 402 5.50 11.54 -19.97
N ILE A 403 5.41 10.39 -20.64
CA ILE A 403 5.10 9.09 -20.06
C ILE A 403 6.36 8.21 -20.14
N LYS A 404 6.93 7.81 -19.00
CA LYS A 404 8.16 6.99 -18.93
C LYS A 404 7.86 5.49 -18.95
N THR A 405 8.91 4.69 -19.15
CA THR A 405 8.90 3.23 -18.89
C THR A 405 9.15 2.88 -17.42
N SER A 406 9.48 3.86 -16.58
CA SER A 406 9.68 3.70 -15.14
C SER A 406 8.36 3.60 -14.37
N GLU A 407 8.44 3.56 -13.04
CA GLU A 407 7.33 3.94 -12.17
C GLU A 407 6.81 5.34 -12.56
N GLU A 408 5.47 5.49 -12.63
CA GLU A 408 4.78 6.73 -13.00
C GLU A 408 3.59 7.01 -12.06
N THR A 409 3.20 8.28 -11.97
CA THR A 409 2.14 8.74 -11.06
C THR A 409 1.14 9.68 -11.73
N ASP A 410 -0.13 9.31 -11.75
CA ASP A 410 -1.22 10.18 -12.19
C ASP A 410 -1.76 11.00 -11.01
N SER A 411 -2.07 12.28 -11.25
CA SER A 411 -2.67 13.19 -10.27
C SER A 411 -4.10 13.48 -10.71
N ILE A 412 -4.96 12.49 -10.51
CA ILE A 412 -6.28 12.40 -11.14
C ILE A 412 -7.19 13.53 -10.65
N GLY A 413 -7.77 14.28 -11.59
CA GLY A 413 -8.60 15.46 -11.35
C GLY A 413 -8.23 16.63 -12.25
N TYR A 414 -9.16 17.56 -12.48
CA TYR A 414 -8.98 18.65 -13.45
C TYR A 414 -7.81 19.59 -13.10
N GLN A 415 -7.21 20.28 -14.08
CA GLN A 415 -5.88 20.91 -13.97
C GLN A 415 -5.68 21.70 -12.66
N ASP A 416 -6.54 22.69 -12.36
CA ASP A 416 -6.48 23.59 -11.19
C ASP A 416 -7.19 23.06 -9.92
N GLN A 417 -7.56 21.77 -9.86
CA GLN A 417 -8.30 21.21 -8.72
C GLN A 417 -7.46 21.18 -7.43
N THR A 418 -7.96 21.81 -6.36
CA THR A 418 -7.25 21.95 -5.06
C THR A 418 -6.94 20.61 -4.38
N ASN A 419 -7.82 19.63 -4.59
CA ASN A 419 -7.70 18.27 -4.07
C ASN A 419 -7.80 17.29 -5.25
N LYS A 420 -6.73 16.55 -5.52
CA LYS A 420 -6.65 15.51 -6.55
C LYS A 420 -6.44 14.14 -5.91
N ARG A 421 -6.59 13.08 -6.70
CA ARG A 421 -6.23 11.71 -6.30
C ARG A 421 -4.91 11.30 -6.94
N THR A 422 -3.81 11.48 -6.21
CA THR A 422 -2.48 11.06 -6.66
C THR A 422 -2.26 9.56 -6.44
N VAL A 423 -1.94 8.82 -7.50
CA VAL A 423 -1.75 7.35 -7.49
C VAL A 423 -0.60 6.92 -8.40
N TYR A 424 0.10 5.86 -8.01
CA TYR A 424 0.96 5.10 -8.92
C TYR A 424 0.11 4.36 -9.95
N PHE A 425 0.52 4.37 -11.21
CA PHE A 425 -0.20 3.71 -12.30
C PHE A 425 0.73 3.21 -13.40
N ASN A 426 0.24 2.29 -14.22
CA ASN A 426 0.89 1.81 -15.43
C ASN A 426 0.23 2.47 -16.66
N PRO A 427 0.83 3.53 -17.24
CA PRO A 427 0.31 4.16 -18.46
C PRO A 427 0.59 3.35 -19.73
N LEU A 428 1.70 2.60 -19.77
CA LEU A 428 2.11 1.80 -20.93
C LEU A 428 1.56 0.37 -20.81
N THR A 429 0.72 -0.03 -21.76
CA THR A 429 0.13 -1.37 -21.86
C THR A 429 0.63 -2.07 -23.12
N PHE A 430 1.15 -3.29 -22.97
CA PHE A 430 1.76 -4.08 -24.05
C PHE A 430 0.92 -5.36 -24.28
N GLU A 431 0.00 -5.32 -25.24
CA GLU A 431 -0.89 -6.44 -25.55
C GLU A 431 -0.53 -7.07 -26.90
N GLY A 432 0.21 -8.18 -26.85
CA GLY A 432 0.66 -8.90 -28.04
C GLY A 432 1.60 -8.05 -28.88
N ASN A 433 1.09 -7.51 -30.01
CA ASN A 433 1.83 -6.63 -30.90
C ASN A 433 1.40 -5.14 -30.80
N THR A 434 0.60 -4.76 -29.79
CA THR A 434 0.12 -3.37 -29.64
C THR A 434 0.67 -2.73 -28.36
N LEU A 435 1.29 -1.56 -28.51
CA LEU A 435 1.52 -0.62 -27.41
C LEU A 435 0.32 0.32 -27.32
N THR A 436 -0.31 0.40 -26.16
CA THR A 436 -1.27 1.45 -25.81
C THR A 436 -0.69 2.32 -24.70
N VAL A 437 -0.84 3.63 -24.83
CA VAL A 437 -0.32 4.66 -23.94
C VAL A 437 -1.49 5.48 -23.42
N LYS A 438 -1.84 5.29 -22.15
CA LYS A 438 -2.72 6.22 -21.44
C LYS A 438 -1.92 7.47 -21.06
N LEU A 439 -2.47 8.65 -21.36
CA LEU A 439 -1.91 9.94 -20.96
C LEU A 439 -2.26 10.26 -19.49
N HIS A 440 -1.53 11.20 -18.89
CA HIS A 440 -1.90 11.71 -17.55
C HIS A 440 -3.26 12.42 -17.57
N SER A 441 -3.91 12.52 -16.40
CA SER A 441 -5.22 13.15 -16.27
C SER A 441 -5.18 14.64 -16.67
N ASP A 442 -6.13 15.05 -17.52
CA ASP A 442 -6.40 16.46 -17.86
C ASP A 442 -5.31 17.22 -18.64
N VAL A 443 -4.54 16.52 -19.49
CA VAL A 443 -3.41 17.13 -20.23
C VAL A 443 -3.74 17.72 -21.61
N LEU A 444 -4.87 17.39 -22.25
CA LEU A 444 -5.19 17.89 -23.61
C LEU A 444 -6.28 18.98 -23.59
N ASP A 445 -6.00 20.10 -24.26
CA ASP A 445 -6.90 21.21 -24.51
C ASP A 445 -7.94 20.87 -25.61
N TYR A 446 -9.10 21.53 -25.59
CA TYR A 446 -10.07 21.50 -26.68
C TYR A 446 -9.66 22.41 -27.85
N GLY A 447 -9.68 21.88 -29.07
CA GLY A 447 -9.47 22.61 -30.32
C GLY A 447 -8.01 22.77 -30.75
N GLU A 448 -7.06 22.21 -30.01
CA GLU A 448 -5.64 22.18 -30.36
C GLU A 448 -5.27 20.92 -31.16
N THR A 449 -4.08 20.97 -31.78
CA THR A 449 -3.50 19.82 -32.50
C THR A 449 -2.24 19.38 -31.79
N TYR A 450 -2.11 18.07 -31.58
CA TYR A 450 -0.99 17.44 -30.89
C TYR A 450 -0.25 16.50 -31.83
N TYR A 451 1.05 16.30 -31.57
CA TYR A 451 1.83 15.24 -32.22
C TYR A 451 2.44 14.28 -31.18
N VAL A 452 2.45 13.00 -31.53
CA VAL A 452 2.94 11.91 -30.68
C VAL A 452 4.40 11.60 -31.02
N VAL A 453 5.22 11.39 -29.99
CA VAL A 453 6.60 10.91 -30.12
C VAL A 453 6.82 9.73 -29.18
N ILE A 454 7.36 8.63 -29.69
CA ILE A 454 7.81 7.49 -28.87
C ILE A 454 9.33 7.48 -28.89
N GLY A 455 9.97 7.58 -27.73
CA GLY A 455 11.43 7.52 -27.62
C GLY A 455 12.01 6.18 -28.08
N ASP A 456 13.31 6.16 -28.34
CA ASP A 456 14.07 4.91 -28.38
C ASP A 456 14.04 4.25 -26.97
N GLY A 457 14.20 2.93 -26.90
CA GLY A 457 14.15 2.17 -25.65
C GLY A 457 12.75 1.87 -25.07
N VAL A 458 11.68 2.55 -25.50
CA VAL A 458 10.32 2.34 -24.95
C VAL A 458 9.77 0.93 -25.25
N VAL A 459 10.10 0.37 -26.41
CA VAL A 459 9.62 -0.93 -26.88
C VAL A 459 10.82 -1.81 -27.22
N ALA A 460 10.88 -3.01 -26.64
CA ALA A 460 11.92 -3.98 -26.95
C ALA A 460 11.51 -4.87 -28.14
N ASP A 461 12.49 -5.16 -29.01
CA ASP A 461 12.42 -6.10 -30.15
C ASP A 461 11.24 -5.90 -31.14
N GLY A 462 10.65 -4.71 -31.23
CA GLY A 462 9.57 -4.39 -32.19
C GLY A 462 10.07 -4.10 -33.61
N GLU A 463 9.30 -4.50 -34.63
CA GLU A 463 9.46 -4.09 -36.03
C GLU A 463 8.24 -3.29 -36.52
N LEU A 464 8.45 -2.30 -37.39
CA LEU A 464 7.40 -1.63 -38.17
C LEU A 464 7.70 -1.72 -39.67
N ASN A 465 6.79 -2.31 -40.46
CA ASN A 465 6.96 -2.58 -41.89
C ASN A 465 8.28 -3.33 -42.23
N GLY A 466 8.71 -4.25 -41.37
CA GLY A 466 9.93 -5.05 -41.50
C GLY A 466 11.22 -4.26 -41.27
N ILE A 467 11.19 -3.29 -40.36
CA ILE A 467 12.34 -2.47 -39.93
C ILE A 467 12.34 -2.39 -38.41
N ASP A 468 13.46 -2.73 -37.80
CA ASP A 468 13.76 -2.66 -36.36
C ASP A 468 13.37 -1.27 -35.78
N PHE A 469 12.57 -1.25 -34.71
CA PHE A 469 12.08 -0.03 -34.09
C PHE A 469 13.11 0.59 -33.14
N VAL A 470 13.41 1.87 -33.37
CA VAL A 470 14.34 2.71 -32.59
C VAL A 470 13.69 4.07 -32.29
N GLY A 471 12.45 4.03 -31.82
CA GLY A 471 11.60 5.20 -31.59
C GLY A 471 10.95 5.78 -32.86
N LEU A 472 9.99 6.67 -32.64
CA LEU A 472 9.15 7.33 -33.65
C LEU A 472 9.05 8.83 -33.33
N GLY A 473 9.70 9.67 -34.14
CA GLY A 473 9.78 11.12 -33.90
C GLY A 473 8.70 11.96 -34.59
N GLN A 474 8.77 13.28 -34.41
CA GLN A 474 7.92 14.28 -35.09
C GLN A 474 7.93 14.10 -36.63
N ASN A 475 9.02 13.56 -37.20
CA ASN A 475 9.14 13.23 -38.63
C ASN A 475 8.18 12.13 -39.13
N SER A 476 7.47 11.46 -38.23
CA SER A 476 6.35 10.56 -38.53
C SER A 476 5.10 11.32 -39.00
N ASN A 477 4.93 12.57 -38.59
CA ASN A 477 3.70 13.37 -38.74
C ASN A 477 2.49 12.65 -38.10
N TRP A 478 2.69 11.95 -36.96
CA TRP A 478 1.58 11.39 -36.18
C TRP A 478 0.89 12.50 -35.39
N GLU A 479 0.06 13.26 -36.11
CA GLU A 479 -0.69 14.43 -35.66
C GLU A 479 -2.19 14.11 -35.52
N PHE A 480 -2.85 14.67 -34.50
CA PHE A 480 -4.30 14.62 -34.31
C PHE A 480 -4.85 15.90 -33.66
N THR A 481 -6.09 16.28 -33.96
CA THR A 481 -6.77 17.48 -33.46
C THR A 481 -7.94 17.10 -32.55
N THR A 482 -8.03 17.71 -31.37
CA THR A 482 -9.13 17.46 -30.41
C THR A 482 -10.44 18.14 -30.83
N LYS A 483 -11.56 17.75 -30.19
CA LYS A 483 -12.87 18.39 -30.33
C LYS A 483 -12.76 19.89 -30.05
N VAL A 484 -13.43 20.73 -30.85
CA VAL A 484 -13.25 22.20 -30.79
C VAL A 484 -13.94 22.86 -29.58
N ASN A 485 -14.88 22.17 -28.92
CA ASN A 485 -15.61 22.69 -27.77
C ASN A 485 -15.83 21.55 -26.77
N ALA A 486 -15.74 21.86 -25.47
CA ALA A 486 -16.25 20.99 -24.42
C ALA A 486 -17.76 20.74 -24.57
N PRO A 487 -18.28 19.60 -24.07
CA PRO A 487 -19.72 19.39 -23.96
C PRO A 487 -20.35 20.38 -22.98
N SER A 488 -21.69 20.40 -22.89
CA SER A 488 -22.38 21.34 -22.00
C SER A 488 -23.76 20.83 -21.57
N GLY A 489 -24.09 21.04 -20.29
CA GLY A 489 -25.35 20.63 -19.69
C GLY A 489 -25.10 19.76 -18.46
N THR A 490 -25.88 18.69 -18.33
CA THR A 490 -25.82 17.74 -17.22
C THR A 490 -26.06 16.29 -17.70
N SER A 491 -25.89 16.02 -19.00
CA SER A 491 -26.09 14.70 -19.59
C SER A 491 -24.99 14.42 -20.60
N PHE A 492 -24.24 13.35 -20.39
CA PHE A 492 -22.99 13.06 -21.10
C PHE A 492 -22.89 11.59 -21.51
N ASN A 493 -22.18 11.31 -22.61
CA ASN A 493 -21.97 9.98 -23.17
C ASN A 493 -20.47 9.64 -23.15
N VAL A 494 -20.14 8.43 -22.72
CA VAL A 494 -18.77 7.90 -22.65
C VAL A 494 -18.67 6.68 -23.57
N GLY A 495 -17.76 6.71 -24.53
CA GLY A 495 -17.63 5.67 -25.54
C GLY A 495 -16.58 5.96 -26.60
N SER A 496 -16.70 5.33 -27.77
CA SER A 496 -15.74 5.47 -28.87
C SER A 496 -16.33 5.96 -30.19
N ASP A 497 -17.63 6.29 -30.22
CA ASP A 497 -18.27 6.88 -31.41
C ASP A 497 -17.99 8.39 -31.46
N ASP A 498 -17.84 8.96 -32.67
CA ASP A 498 -17.61 10.41 -32.88
C ASP A 498 -18.59 11.31 -32.10
N SER A 499 -19.82 10.81 -31.88
CA SER A 499 -20.94 11.48 -31.20
C SER A 499 -20.91 11.42 -29.67
N ASP A 500 -20.04 10.63 -29.06
CA ASP A 500 -19.88 10.60 -27.60
C ASP A 500 -19.20 11.90 -27.11
N ASP A 501 -19.31 12.19 -25.81
CA ASP A 501 -18.74 13.40 -25.22
C ASP A 501 -17.30 13.16 -24.73
N PHE A 502 -17.02 11.96 -24.20
CA PHE A 502 -15.73 11.53 -23.62
C PHE A 502 -15.36 10.10 -24.04
N SER A 503 -14.07 9.75 -24.01
CA SER A 503 -13.61 8.37 -24.24
C SER A 503 -13.35 7.55 -22.97
N THR A 504 -13.36 8.22 -21.81
CA THR A 504 -13.15 7.64 -20.47
C THR A 504 -14.18 8.18 -19.49
N LEU A 505 -14.47 7.44 -18.41
CA LEU A 505 -15.34 7.96 -17.36
C LEU A 505 -14.61 9.04 -16.53
N GLN A 506 -13.28 8.97 -16.40
CA GLN A 506 -12.54 10.03 -15.71
C GLN A 506 -12.57 11.37 -16.45
N GLY A 507 -12.57 11.38 -17.78
CA GLY A 507 -12.73 12.61 -18.57
C GLY A 507 -14.07 13.30 -18.28
N ALA A 508 -15.15 12.51 -18.19
CA ALA A 508 -16.46 13.00 -17.78
C ALA A 508 -16.46 13.53 -16.33
N PHE A 509 -15.79 12.83 -15.40
CA PHE A 509 -15.65 13.28 -14.01
C PHE A 509 -14.85 14.58 -13.87
N ASN A 510 -13.72 14.73 -14.58
CA ASN A 510 -12.95 15.97 -14.60
C ASN A 510 -13.83 17.14 -15.09
N HIS A 511 -14.55 16.95 -16.18
CA HIS A 511 -15.44 17.98 -16.74
C HIS A 511 -16.52 18.43 -15.75
N ILE A 512 -17.25 17.51 -15.10
CA ILE A 512 -18.32 17.92 -14.16
C ILE A 512 -17.76 18.53 -12.87
N MET A 513 -16.61 18.06 -12.37
CA MET A 513 -15.96 18.66 -11.18
C MET A 513 -15.46 20.10 -11.44
N GLU A 514 -15.19 20.47 -12.70
CA GLU A 514 -14.82 21.83 -13.08
C GLU A 514 -16.04 22.70 -13.49
N ASN A 515 -16.97 22.16 -14.28
CA ASN A 515 -17.95 22.94 -15.04
C ASN A 515 -19.38 22.93 -14.47
N ASN A 516 -19.71 22.00 -13.57
CA ASN A 516 -21.04 21.89 -12.95
C ASN A 516 -21.04 22.34 -11.48
N SER A 517 -22.22 22.57 -10.93
CA SER A 517 -22.42 22.88 -9.51
C SER A 517 -22.59 21.60 -8.72
N THR A 518 -22.09 21.52 -7.49
CA THR A 518 -22.25 20.34 -6.60
C THR A 518 -23.68 19.80 -6.53
N ASP A 519 -24.70 20.68 -6.50
CA ASP A 519 -26.12 20.30 -6.42
C ASP A 519 -26.74 19.83 -7.77
N ASP A 520 -26.05 19.98 -8.91
CA ASP A 520 -26.61 19.69 -10.24
C ASP A 520 -26.81 18.16 -10.42
N ALA A 521 -27.97 17.74 -10.93
CA ALA A 521 -28.24 16.33 -11.22
C ALA A 521 -27.60 15.92 -12.56
N ILE A 522 -26.62 15.02 -12.51
CA ILE A 522 -25.81 14.59 -13.66
C ILE A 522 -26.22 13.19 -14.12
N ASP A 523 -26.42 13.01 -15.43
CA ASP A 523 -26.64 11.72 -16.09
C ASP A 523 -25.44 11.37 -16.99
N ILE A 524 -24.67 10.32 -16.66
CA ILE A 524 -23.61 9.77 -17.50
C ILE A 524 -24.07 8.42 -18.08
N SER A 525 -24.07 8.30 -19.40
CA SER A 525 -24.29 7.03 -20.12
C SER A 525 -22.96 6.50 -20.64
N ILE A 526 -22.70 5.20 -20.48
CA ILE A 526 -21.44 4.55 -20.90
C ILE A 526 -21.75 3.39 -21.84
N ALA A 527 -21.10 3.34 -23.01
CA ALA A 527 -21.27 2.25 -23.98
C ALA A 527 -20.75 0.89 -23.46
N ASP A 528 -21.14 -0.22 -24.09
CA ASP A 528 -20.47 -1.51 -23.89
C ASP A 528 -18.98 -1.40 -24.30
N GLY A 529 -18.07 -1.73 -23.38
CA GLY A 529 -16.62 -1.52 -23.54
C GLY A 529 -15.83 -1.84 -22.26
N THR A 530 -14.51 -2.06 -22.39
CA THR A 530 -13.62 -2.25 -21.24
C THR A 530 -12.76 -1.01 -21.03
N TYR A 531 -13.05 -0.27 -19.96
CA TYR A 531 -12.41 0.99 -19.60
C TYR A 531 -11.37 0.70 -18.52
N ASN A 532 -10.08 0.77 -18.88
CA ASN A 532 -8.97 0.42 -17.99
C ASN A 532 -8.43 1.66 -17.26
N GLU A 533 -9.14 2.11 -16.22
CA GLU A 533 -8.89 3.39 -15.55
C GLU A 533 -9.09 3.36 -14.03
N LEU A 534 -8.28 4.16 -13.34
CA LEU A 534 -8.50 4.57 -11.96
C LEU A 534 -9.39 5.82 -11.94
N LEU A 535 -10.36 5.84 -11.03
CA LEU A 535 -11.41 6.86 -10.98
C LEU A 535 -11.40 7.69 -9.71
N TYR A 536 -11.76 8.96 -9.86
CA TYR A 536 -11.88 9.94 -8.79
C TYR A 536 -13.06 10.90 -9.08
N LEU A 537 -14.00 10.94 -8.14
CA LEU A 537 -15.11 11.89 -8.13
C LEU A 537 -15.26 12.46 -6.72
N ARG A 538 -15.34 13.79 -6.62
CA ARG A 538 -15.40 14.50 -5.34
C ARG A 538 -16.28 15.75 -5.43
N ASP A 539 -16.92 16.10 -4.30
CA ASP A 539 -17.65 17.37 -4.10
C ASP A 539 -18.76 17.64 -5.14
N HIS A 540 -19.39 16.57 -5.65
CA HIS A 540 -20.50 16.63 -6.60
C HIS A 540 -21.58 15.61 -6.27
N ASP A 541 -22.78 16.07 -5.95
CA ASP A 541 -23.91 15.23 -5.57
C ASP A 541 -24.74 14.81 -6.81
N ASN A 542 -25.72 13.92 -6.61
CA ASN A 542 -26.76 13.56 -7.58
C ASN A 542 -26.24 13.01 -8.93
N VAL A 543 -25.08 12.35 -8.93
CA VAL A 543 -24.47 11.78 -10.14
C VAL A 543 -24.98 10.36 -10.42
N THR A 544 -25.68 10.17 -11.53
CA THR A 544 -26.12 8.87 -12.06
C THR A 544 -25.19 8.41 -13.19
N ILE A 545 -24.74 7.17 -13.10
CA ILE A 545 -23.83 6.53 -14.07
C ILE A 545 -24.49 5.23 -14.55
N THR A 546 -24.78 5.13 -15.84
CA THR A 546 -25.51 4.00 -16.43
C THR A 546 -24.72 3.38 -17.58
N GLY A 547 -24.30 2.12 -17.42
CA GLY A 547 -23.78 1.32 -18.53
C GLY A 547 -24.87 0.86 -19.49
N GLU A 548 -24.50 0.64 -20.75
CA GLU A 548 -25.35 0.03 -21.77
C GLU A 548 -25.76 -1.38 -21.35
N SER A 549 -24.80 -2.18 -20.88
CA SER A 549 -25.09 -3.48 -20.29
C SER A 549 -24.15 -3.84 -19.12
N ARG A 550 -24.74 -4.51 -18.12
CA ARG A 550 -24.07 -4.97 -16.89
C ARG A 550 -22.81 -5.79 -17.14
N GLU A 551 -22.80 -6.60 -18.19
CA GLU A 551 -21.72 -7.54 -18.51
C GLU A 551 -20.80 -7.03 -19.63
N GLY A 552 -21.17 -5.95 -20.33
CA GLY A 552 -20.43 -5.37 -21.45
C GLY A 552 -19.75 -4.04 -21.11
N THR A 553 -20.38 -3.16 -20.33
CA THR A 553 -19.74 -1.99 -19.72
C THR A 553 -18.93 -2.43 -18.50
N ILE A 554 -17.62 -2.62 -18.69
CA ILE A 554 -16.66 -3.05 -17.66
C ILE A 554 -15.67 -1.92 -17.39
N ILE A 555 -15.67 -1.38 -16.18
CA ILE A 555 -14.65 -0.45 -15.68
C ILE A 555 -13.70 -1.27 -14.80
N GLN A 556 -12.40 -1.21 -15.07
CA GLN A 556 -11.41 -1.96 -14.29
C GLN A 556 -10.04 -1.30 -14.14
N TYR A 557 -9.28 -1.73 -13.13
CA TYR A 557 -7.84 -1.56 -13.05
C TYR A 557 -7.22 -2.64 -12.14
N ASP A 558 -5.94 -2.94 -12.29
CA ASP A 558 -5.18 -3.75 -11.30
C ASP A 558 -4.58 -2.79 -10.26
N ASN A 559 -5.21 -2.69 -9.10
CA ASN A 559 -4.80 -1.76 -8.05
C ASN A 559 -4.85 -2.42 -6.68
N TYR A 560 -3.76 -2.35 -5.92
CA TYR A 560 -3.57 -3.19 -4.73
C TYR A 560 -2.67 -2.52 -3.68
N GLU A 561 -2.73 -3.01 -2.43
CA GLU A 561 -2.04 -2.43 -1.25
C GLU A 561 -0.51 -2.28 -1.36
N THR A 562 0.15 -3.03 -2.26
CA THR A 562 1.58 -2.84 -2.57
C THR A 562 1.82 -1.75 -3.63
N LEU A 563 0.90 -1.55 -4.58
CA LEU A 563 1.00 -0.48 -5.59
C LEU A 563 0.53 0.88 -5.03
N ASN A 564 -0.67 0.96 -4.46
CA ASN A 564 -1.23 2.19 -3.88
C ASN A 564 -1.75 1.92 -2.46
N SER A 565 -0.89 2.06 -1.44
CA SER A 565 -1.22 1.58 -0.10
C SER A 565 -2.37 2.33 0.59
N GLY A 566 -3.24 1.59 1.29
CA GLY A 566 -4.37 2.10 2.06
C GLY A 566 -5.65 2.35 1.26
N SER A 567 -6.71 2.75 1.98
CA SER A 567 -8.03 3.10 1.41
C SER A 567 -7.96 4.20 0.34
N GLY A 568 -7.05 5.15 0.55
CA GLY A 568 -6.98 6.39 -0.23
C GLY A 568 -7.71 7.58 0.40
N LYS A 569 -7.40 8.76 -0.12
CA LYS A 569 -8.07 10.06 0.08
C LYS A 569 -7.72 10.97 -1.11
N SER A 570 -8.38 12.12 -1.24
CA SER A 570 -7.82 13.22 -2.04
C SER A 570 -6.80 14.06 -1.24
N GLU A 571 -5.93 14.78 -1.96
CA GLU A 571 -4.94 15.69 -1.37
C GLU A 571 -4.49 16.78 -2.35
N THR A 572 -3.84 17.82 -1.86
CA THR A 572 -3.18 18.82 -2.71
C THR A 572 -1.96 18.19 -3.40
N PRO A 573 -1.77 18.38 -4.72
CA PRO A 573 -0.65 17.81 -5.47
C PRO A 573 0.73 18.19 -4.92
N GLY A 574 1.73 17.33 -5.18
CA GLY A 574 3.15 17.58 -4.85
C GLY A 574 3.70 16.77 -3.66
N GLY A 575 2.96 15.78 -3.14
CA GLY A 575 3.46 14.81 -2.15
C GLY A 575 3.54 13.38 -2.68
N THR A 576 4.06 12.46 -1.86
CA THR A 576 4.02 11.00 -2.14
C THR A 576 2.57 10.53 -2.34
N PRO A 577 2.25 9.73 -3.38
CA PRO A 577 0.88 9.32 -3.68
C PRO A 577 0.16 8.67 -2.50
N SER A 578 -1.01 9.20 -2.11
CA SER A 578 -1.87 8.58 -1.09
C SER A 578 -3.34 8.39 -1.52
N GLY A 579 -3.60 8.35 -2.83
CA GLY A 579 -4.90 8.08 -3.44
C GLY A 579 -5.42 6.63 -3.34
N GLY A 580 -4.63 5.69 -2.81
CA GLY A 580 -5.07 4.36 -2.37
C GLY A 580 -5.47 3.35 -3.46
N ARG A 581 -5.75 2.10 -3.02
CA ARG A 581 -5.86 0.91 -3.89
C ARG A 581 -7.21 0.66 -4.56
N ALA A 582 -8.23 1.49 -4.32
CA ALA A 582 -9.52 1.32 -4.97
C ALA A 582 -9.42 1.57 -6.49
N VAL A 583 -10.26 0.91 -7.31
CA VAL A 583 -10.45 1.35 -8.70
C VAL A 583 -11.13 2.72 -8.68
N PHE A 584 -12.27 2.85 -8.00
CA PHE A 584 -12.99 4.12 -7.84
C PHE A 584 -12.91 4.68 -6.41
N LEU A 585 -12.38 5.90 -6.26
CA LEU A 585 -12.53 6.73 -5.07
C LEU A 585 -13.65 7.74 -5.28
N ALA A 586 -14.75 7.60 -4.54
CA ALA A 586 -15.87 8.53 -4.52
C ALA A 586 -15.89 9.23 -3.15
N GLU A 587 -15.76 10.56 -3.07
CA GLU A 587 -15.46 11.25 -1.80
C GLU A 587 -16.28 12.52 -1.58
N ASN A 588 -16.87 12.65 -0.38
CA ASN A 588 -17.63 13.84 0.04
C ASN A 588 -18.74 14.22 -0.95
N MET A 589 -19.62 13.25 -1.24
CA MET A 589 -20.75 13.36 -2.16
C MET A 589 -21.98 12.55 -1.69
N ASP A 590 -23.17 13.00 -2.06
CA ASP A 590 -24.47 12.35 -1.83
C ASP A 590 -25.13 11.89 -3.15
N MET A 591 -25.96 10.84 -3.07
CA MET A 591 -26.72 10.27 -4.19
C MET A 591 -25.91 9.86 -5.44
N LEU A 592 -24.68 9.36 -5.25
CA LEU A 592 -23.99 8.59 -6.31
C LEU A 592 -24.83 7.36 -6.68
N THR A 593 -25.12 7.16 -7.97
CA THR A 593 -25.99 6.10 -8.45
C THR A 593 -25.35 5.33 -9.60
N LEU A 594 -25.07 4.03 -9.40
CA LEU A 594 -24.45 3.13 -10.38
C LEU A 594 -25.48 2.15 -10.96
N LYS A 595 -25.63 2.09 -12.28
CA LYS A 595 -26.65 1.28 -12.98
C LYS A 595 -26.02 0.47 -14.11
N ASN A 596 -26.43 -0.79 -14.25
CA ASN A 596 -26.15 -1.64 -15.42
C ASN A 596 -24.66 -1.70 -15.85
N LEU A 597 -23.72 -1.82 -14.91
CA LEU A 597 -22.28 -1.84 -15.21
C LEU A 597 -21.53 -2.85 -14.33
N THR A 598 -20.30 -3.17 -14.70
CA THR A 598 -19.33 -3.89 -13.87
C THR A 598 -18.24 -2.93 -13.39
N LEU A 599 -18.05 -2.81 -12.07
CA LEU A 599 -16.78 -2.36 -11.51
C LEU A 599 -15.95 -3.59 -11.13
N LYS A 600 -14.71 -3.66 -11.60
CA LYS A 600 -13.81 -4.79 -11.35
C LYS A 600 -12.42 -4.32 -10.98
N ASN A 601 -11.86 -4.81 -9.87
CA ASN A 601 -10.43 -4.74 -9.66
C ASN A 601 -9.84 -6.02 -10.26
N SER A 602 -8.87 -5.89 -11.17
CA SER A 602 -8.28 -7.02 -11.89
C SER A 602 -7.11 -7.68 -11.16
N HIS A 603 -6.80 -7.24 -9.93
CA HIS A 603 -5.74 -7.83 -9.13
C HIS A 603 -5.94 -9.32 -8.88
N VAL A 604 -4.88 -10.11 -9.12
CA VAL A 604 -4.85 -11.57 -8.89
C VAL A 604 -3.94 -11.85 -7.70
N ARG A 605 -4.47 -12.50 -6.66
CA ARG A 605 -3.77 -12.60 -5.39
C ARG A 605 -2.55 -13.53 -5.47
N SER A 606 -1.41 -13.07 -4.91
CA SER A 606 -0.11 -13.74 -4.94
C SER A 606 0.55 -13.79 -3.56
N SER A 607 1.58 -14.62 -3.39
CA SER A 607 2.41 -14.63 -2.17
C SER A 607 3.41 -13.47 -2.06
N GLU A 608 3.56 -12.68 -3.13
CA GLU A 608 4.64 -11.69 -3.30
C GLU A 608 4.23 -10.28 -2.83
N TYR A 609 2.94 -9.95 -2.90
CA TYR A 609 2.40 -8.62 -2.60
C TYR A 609 1.57 -8.57 -1.29
N SER A 610 1.21 -7.36 -0.86
CA SER A 610 -0.01 -7.11 -0.08
C SER A 610 -1.20 -6.98 -1.06
N ASN A 611 -2.32 -7.64 -0.76
CA ASN A 611 -3.27 -8.17 -1.75
C ASN A 611 -4.68 -7.54 -1.73
N GLN A 612 -4.90 -6.52 -0.88
CA GLN A 612 -6.19 -5.83 -0.76
C GLN A 612 -6.44 -4.95 -1.98
N ALA A 613 -7.65 -5.03 -2.56
CA ALA A 613 -7.94 -4.54 -3.91
C ALA A 613 -9.44 -4.17 -4.10
N GLU A 614 -9.86 -3.03 -3.54
CA GLU A 614 -11.23 -2.50 -3.68
C GLU A 614 -11.63 -2.22 -5.15
N THR A 615 -12.88 -2.48 -5.49
CA THR A 615 -13.53 -1.93 -6.70
C THR A 615 -13.96 -0.48 -6.48
N ILE A 616 -14.45 -0.16 -5.29
CA ILE A 616 -14.87 1.18 -4.88
C ILE A 616 -14.59 1.40 -3.39
N TYR A 617 -14.03 2.57 -3.08
CA TYR A 617 -14.12 3.19 -1.76
C TYR A 617 -15.10 4.35 -1.82
N PHE A 618 -16.27 4.16 -1.22
CA PHE A 618 -17.25 5.23 -1.05
C PHE A 618 -16.94 5.98 0.26
N ASN A 619 -16.19 7.08 0.16
CA ASN A 619 -15.66 7.86 1.27
C ASN A 619 -16.62 8.96 1.80
N SER A 620 -17.93 8.84 1.59
CA SER A 620 -18.94 9.82 2.07
C SER A 620 -19.59 9.42 3.41
N SER A 621 -20.31 10.35 4.03
CA SER A 621 -21.28 10.08 5.12
C SER A 621 -22.68 9.71 4.60
N ASP A 622 -22.90 9.92 3.30
CA ASP A 622 -24.22 10.13 2.70
C ASP A 622 -24.55 8.97 1.75
N ARG A 623 -25.23 9.19 0.62
CA ARG A 623 -25.91 8.08 -0.11
C ARG A 623 -25.20 7.54 -1.35
N LEU A 624 -25.16 6.20 -1.45
CA LEU A 624 -24.78 5.44 -2.65
C LEU A 624 -25.91 4.47 -3.05
N VAL A 625 -26.22 4.40 -4.34
CA VAL A 625 -27.15 3.44 -4.93
C VAL A 625 -26.44 2.61 -5.99
N ALA A 626 -26.65 1.29 -6.01
CA ALA A 626 -26.15 0.40 -7.05
C ALA A 626 -27.26 -0.56 -7.52
N ILE A 627 -27.63 -0.52 -8.79
CA ILE A 627 -28.77 -1.25 -9.35
C ILE A 627 -28.31 -2.10 -10.54
N ASN A 628 -28.53 -3.42 -10.46
CA ASN A 628 -28.18 -4.36 -11.53
C ASN A 628 -26.71 -4.25 -12.00
N ALA A 629 -25.79 -4.11 -11.04
CA ALA A 629 -24.36 -3.95 -11.27
C ALA A 629 -23.54 -5.14 -10.72
N ASN A 630 -22.33 -5.35 -11.25
CA ASN A 630 -21.35 -6.28 -10.70
C ASN A 630 -20.23 -5.52 -9.98
N PHE A 631 -19.75 -6.08 -8.87
CA PHE A 631 -18.57 -5.64 -8.14
C PHE A 631 -17.65 -6.85 -7.95
N ILE A 632 -16.51 -6.88 -8.63
CA ILE A 632 -15.64 -8.07 -8.72
C ILE A 632 -14.21 -7.74 -8.31
N SER A 633 -13.72 -8.41 -7.28
CA SER A 633 -12.29 -8.50 -6.93
C SER A 633 -12.07 -9.82 -6.20
N GLU A 634 -10.91 -10.02 -5.58
CA GLU A 634 -10.68 -11.08 -4.62
C GLU A 634 -10.79 -10.57 -3.17
N GLN A 635 -9.82 -9.80 -2.67
CA GLN A 635 -9.78 -9.35 -1.28
C GLN A 635 -10.19 -7.87 -1.16
N ASP A 636 -10.96 -7.55 -0.11
CA ASP A 636 -11.41 -6.19 0.25
C ASP A 636 -12.31 -5.53 -0.86
N THR A 637 -13.04 -6.30 -1.69
CA THR A 637 -13.80 -5.84 -2.89
C THR A 637 -14.63 -4.56 -2.74
N LEU A 638 -15.38 -4.38 -1.64
CA LEU A 638 -16.17 -3.18 -1.35
C LEU A 638 -15.74 -2.54 -0.02
N GLN A 639 -15.36 -1.26 -0.07
CA GLN A 639 -15.15 -0.44 1.12
C GLN A 639 -16.22 0.67 1.20
N LEU A 640 -17.10 0.57 2.19
CA LEU A 640 -18.31 1.39 2.27
C LEU A 640 -18.36 2.26 3.55
N LYS A 641 -18.84 3.49 3.40
CA LYS A 641 -19.26 4.39 4.48
C LYS A 641 -20.70 4.87 4.25
N GLY A 642 -21.28 5.60 5.21
CA GLY A 642 -22.57 6.26 5.04
C GLY A 642 -23.75 5.31 4.85
N TYR A 643 -24.63 5.64 3.90
CA TYR A 643 -25.88 4.94 3.61
C TYR A 643 -25.87 4.36 2.19
N THR A 644 -25.84 3.04 2.03
CA THR A 644 -25.65 2.42 0.70
C THR A 644 -26.74 1.39 0.38
N TRP A 645 -27.34 1.42 -0.81
CA TRP A 645 -28.32 0.43 -1.25
C TRP A 645 -27.88 -0.26 -2.55
N PHE A 646 -27.65 -1.57 -2.46
CA PHE A 646 -27.29 -2.45 -3.56
C PHE A 646 -28.50 -3.35 -3.88
N TYR A 647 -29.03 -3.26 -5.10
CA TYR A 647 -30.22 -3.99 -5.55
C TYR A 647 -29.94 -4.84 -6.79
N ASN A 648 -30.27 -6.14 -6.72
CA ASN A 648 -30.06 -7.09 -7.83
C ASN A 648 -28.59 -7.10 -8.33
N THR A 649 -27.63 -6.86 -7.43
CA THR A 649 -26.20 -6.79 -7.75
C THR A 649 -25.54 -8.17 -7.65
N LEU A 650 -24.34 -8.30 -8.19
CA LEU A 650 -23.38 -9.34 -7.81
C LEU A 650 -22.24 -8.65 -7.06
N VAL A 651 -21.84 -9.20 -5.92
CA VAL A 651 -20.57 -8.85 -5.26
C VAL A 651 -19.75 -10.13 -5.14
N ALA A 652 -18.53 -10.14 -5.69
CA ALA A 652 -17.64 -11.29 -5.69
C ALA A 652 -16.32 -10.99 -4.97
N GLY A 653 -15.83 -11.96 -4.20
CA GLY A 653 -14.55 -11.87 -3.47
C GLY A 653 -14.30 -13.08 -2.57
N ASN A 654 -13.26 -13.05 -1.74
CA ASN A 654 -12.85 -14.17 -0.91
C ASN A 654 -12.50 -13.81 0.55
N VAL A 655 -11.82 -12.68 0.79
CA VAL A 655 -11.44 -12.23 2.15
C VAL A 655 -11.92 -10.81 2.39
N ASP A 656 -12.69 -10.64 3.47
CA ASP A 656 -13.25 -9.38 3.97
C ASP A 656 -13.92 -8.52 2.88
N PHE A 657 -14.52 -9.18 1.89
CA PHE A 657 -14.81 -8.54 0.60
C PHE A 657 -15.99 -7.55 0.61
N ILE A 658 -16.70 -7.44 1.72
CA ILE A 658 -17.59 -6.32 2.04
C ILE A 658 -17.21 -5.77 3.42
N TRP A 659 -16.61 -4.58 3.46
CA TRP A 659 -16.12 -3.98 4.70
C TRP A 659 -16.33 -2.46 4.73
N GLY A 660 -15.96 -1.84 5.85
CA GLY A 660 -15.88 -0.38 5.98
C GLY A 660 -16.70 0.21 7.13
N ASN A 661 -16.58 1.53 7.28
CA ASN A 661 -17.17 2.31 8.36
C ASN A 661 -18.54 2.89 7.95
N ASN A 662 -19.49 2.00 7.66
CA ASN A 662 -20.85 2.37 7.28
C ASN A 662 -21.71 2.82 8.47
N THR A 663 -22.78 3.54 8.15
CA THR A 663 -23.95 3.68 9.02
C THR A 663 -24.96 2.59 8.68
N THR A 664 -25.27 2.41 7.38
CA THR A 664 -26.24 1.41 6.93
C THR A 664 -25.98 0.99 5.49
N SER A 665 -25.74 -0.30 5.24
CA SER A 665 -25.53 -0.86 3.90
C SER A 665 -26.52 -1.98 3.62
N VAL A 666 -27.50 -1.76 2.75
CA VAL A 666 -28.54 -2.72 2.39
C VAL A 666 -28.20 -3.43 1.08
N PHE A 667 -28.18 -4.76 1.09
CA PHE A 667 -28.01 -5.62 -0.08
C PHE A 667 -29.29 -6.42 -0.32
N GLU A 668 -30.07 -6.06 -1.34
CA GLU A 668 -31.44 -6.52 -1.56
C GLU A 668 -31.61 -7.31 -2.87
N ASN A 669 -32.07 -8.56 -2.75
CA ASN A 669 -32.19 -9.51 -3.87
C ASN A 669 -30.87 -9.68 -4.66
N SER A 670 -29.72 -9.54 -3.99
CA SER A 670 -28.39 -9.56 -4.59
C SER A 670 -27.68 -10.91 -4.39
N GLU A 671 -26.74 -11.23 -5.28
CA GLU A 671 -25.84 -12.38 -5.13
C GLU A 671 -24.52 -11.95 -4.48
N ILE A 672 -24.12 -12.68 -3.43
CA ILE A 672 -22.89 -12.45 -2.66
C ILE A 672 -22.02 -13.69 -2.82
N ARG A 673 -21.10 -13.67 -3.79
CA ARG A 673 -20.41 -14.85 -4.29
C ARG A 673 -18.99 -14.96 -3.75
N THR A 674 -18.76 -15.96 -2.91
CA THR A 674 -17.40 -16.33 -2.51
C THR A 674 -16.68 -16.97 -3.70
N ILE A 675 -15.52 -16.47 -4.08
CA ILE A 675 -14.66 -17.09 -5.11
C ILE A 675 -13.43 -17.73 -4.47
N GLY A 676 -12.79 -18.67 -5.16
CA GLY A 676 -11.55 -19.27 -4.66
C GLY A 676 -10.37 -18.28 -4.62
N ASP A 677 -9.38 -18.56 -3.79
CA ASP A 677 -8.20 -17.72 -3.56
C ASP A 677 -7.05 -18.08 -4.52
N SER A 678 -6.73 -17.16 -5.44
CA SER A 678 -5.63 -17.33 -6.41
C SER A 678 -4.27 -17.50 -5.75
N LYS A 679 -4.10 -16.99 -4.51
CA LYS A 679 -2.89 -17.17 -3.69
C LYS A 679 -2.60 -18.65 -3.36
N SER A 680 -3.60 -19.52 -3.54
CA SER A 680 -3.47 -20.98 -3.41
C SER A 680 -2.84 -21.65 -4.65
N GLY A 681 -2.68 -20.90 -5.75
CA GLY A 681 -2.19 -21.37 -7.04
C GLY A 681 -3.31 -21.84 -7.98
N THR A 682 -3.04 -21.80 -9.29
CA THR A 682 -4.01 -22.07 -10.38
C THR A 682 -4.69 -23.44 -10.29
N ASP A 683 -5.98 -23.51 -10.63
CA ASP A 683 -6.83 -24.72 -10.67
C ASP A 683 -6.91 -25.50 -9.34
N THR A 684 -6.69 -24.84 -8.19
CA THR A 684 -6.78 -25.46 -6.86
C THR A 684 -8.15 -25.28 -6.19
N THR A 685 -8.41 -26.04 -5.14
CA THR A 685 -9.49 -25.72 -4.18
C THR A 685 -8.85 -25.04 -2.97
N SER A 686 -9.23 -23.79 -2.68
CA SER A 686 -8.78 -23.04 -1.52
C SER A 686 -9.76 -23.17 -0.36
N ASP A 687 -9.27 -23.02 0.87
CA ASP A 687 -10.14 -22.65 1.97
C ASP A 687 -10.83 -21.30 1.65
N GLY A 688 -12.05 -21.13 2.15
CA GLY A 688 -12.79 -19.88 2.10
C GLY A 688 -12.32 -18.89 3.17
N GLY A 689 -12.78 -17.64 3.05
CA GLY A 689 -12.48 -16.57 3.99
C GLY A 689 -13.71 -16.08 4.75
N TYR A 690 -13.89 -14.77 4.73
CA TYR A 690 -14.94 -14.06 5.47
C TYR A 690 -15.64 -13.12 4.50
N VAL A 691 -16.96 -13.16 4.43
CA VAL A 691 -17.71 -12.28 3.51
C VAL A 691 -17.68 -10.83 4.00
N LEU A 692 -17.81 -10.62 5.32
CA LEU A 692 -17.77 -9.30 5.94
C LEU A 692 -16.68 -9.11 7.01
N GLN A 693 -16.13 -7.90 7.05
CA GLN A 693 -15.50 -7.31 8.24
C GLN A 693 -16.18 -5.95 8.52
N ALA A 694 -17.30 -5.98 9.24
CA ALA A 694 -18.07 -4.77 9.54
C ALA A 694 -17.27 -3.83 10.47
N ARG A 695 -17.42 -2.52 10.26
CA ARG A 695 -16.91 -1.48 11.17
C ARG A 695 -17.93 -0.37 11.41
N THR A 696 -19.19 -0.77 11.59
CA THR A 696 -20.33 0.14 11.70
C THR A 696 -20.09 1.18 12.80
N VAL A 697 -20.46 2.44 12.52
CA VAL A 697 -19.93 3.59 13.28
C VAL A 697 -20.58 3.80 14.66
N ASN A 698 -21.87 3.49 14.83
CA ASN A 698 -22.53 3.47 16.14
C ASN A 698 -23.14 2.10 16.46
N ALA A 699 -23.33 1.82 17.76
CA ALA A 699 -23.83 0.54 18.25
C ALA A 699 -25.26 0.21 17.79
N ASP A 700 -26.12 1.23 17.71
CA ASP A 700 -27.55 1.10 17.39
C ASP A 700 -27.85 1.27 15.88
N ASP A 701 -26.83 1.57 15.07
CA ASP A 701 -26.97 1.67 13.61
C ASP A 701 -27.26 0.28 12.99
N PRO A 702 -28.12 0.16 11.96
CA PRO A 702 -28.40 -1.13 11.32
C PRO A 702 -27.16 -1.89 10.80
N GLY A 703 -26.11 -1.16 10.36
CA GLY A 703 -24.91 -1.75 9.78
C GLY A 703 -25.18 -2.42 8.43
N PHE A 704 -24.59 -3.59 8.20
CA PHE A 704 -24.75 -4.33 6.94
C PHE A 704 -25.99 -5.24 6.98
N VAL A 705 -27.00 -4.97 6.15
CA VAL A 705 -28.28 -5.68 6.14
C VAL A 705 -28.52 -6.35 4.79
N PHE A 706 -28.72 -7.66 4.79
CA PHE A 706 -28.98 -8.47 3.59
C PHE A 706 -30.44 -8.92 3.57
N ILE A 707 -31.17 -8.62 2.49
CA ILE A 707 -32.62 -8.86 2.38
C ILE A 707 -32.90 -9.70 1.13
N ASN A 708 -33.40 -10.92 1.33
CA ASN A 708 -33.66 -11.92 0.27
C ASN A 708 -32.45 -12.24 -0.64
N SER A 709 -31.22 -11.99 -0.16
CA SER A 709 -29.98 -12.14 -0.92
C SER A 709 -29.41 -13.56 -0.82
N GLU A 710 -28.60 -13.97 -1.81
CA GLU A 710 -28.09 -15.34 -1.94
C GLU A 710 -26.57 -15.37 -1.79
N PHE A 711 -26.07 -16.10 -0.80
CA PHE A 711 -24.64 -16.33 -0.57
C PHE A 711 -24.22 -17.60 -1.32
N THR A 712 -23.47 -17.42 -2.41
CA THR A 712 -23.11 -18.46 -3.39
C THR A 712 -21.60 -18.66 -3.47
N GLN A 713 -21.14 -19.69 -4.19
CA GLN A 713 -19.72 -19.89 -4.50
C GLN A 713 -19.44 -19.90 -6.01
N GLY A 714 -18.21 -19.56 -6.40
CA GLY A 714 -17.76 -19.61 -7.80
C GLY A 714 -16.25 -19.81 -7.94
N GLU A 715 -15.78 -19.87 -9.17
CA GLU A 715 -14.35 -19.98 -9.48
C GLU A 715 -13.65 -18.61 -9.33
N GLY A 716 -12.48 -18.60 -8.69
CA GLY A 716 -11.56 -17.44 -8.65
C GLY A 716 -10.88 -17.19 -10.00
N PRO A 717 -10.20 -16.04 -10.20
CA PRO A 717 -9.70 -15.64 -11.51
C PRO A 717 -8.62 -16.60 -12.08
N THR A 718 -7.98 -17.44 -11.25
CA THR A 718 -7.10 -18.53 -11.72
C THR A 718 -7.71 -19.93 -11.60
N GLY A 719 -9.04 -20.06 -11.74
CA GLY A 719 -9.76 -21.34 -11.76
C GLY A 719 -10.02 -21.95 -10.37
N ASN A 720 -9.93 -21.13 -9.31
CA ASN A 720 -9.91 -21.61 -7.93
C ASN A 720 -11.30 -21.93 -7.39
N SER A 721 -11.51 -23.14 -6.88
CA SER A 721 -12.75 -23.55 -6.20
C SER A 721 -12.67 -23.30 -4.68
N VAL A 722 -13.81 -23.24 -3.99
CA VAL A 722 -13.89 -23.03 -2.53
C VAL A 722 -14.16 -24.37 -1.82
N VAL A 723 -13.58 -24.59 -0.63
CA VAL A 723 -13.86 -25.76 0.22
C VAL A 723 -15.25 -25.64 0.87
N GLU A 724 -16.03 -26.73 0.86
CA GLU A 724 -17.33 -26.79 1.56
C GLU A 724 -17.18 -26.55 3.07
N GLY A 725 -18.03 -25.71 3.64
CA GLY A 725 -18.07 -25.39 5.07
C GLY A 725 -16.91 -24.56 5.61
N SER A 726 -16.15 -23.87 4.74
CA SER A 726 -14.93 -23.13 5.11
C SER A 726 -15.08 -21.59 5.21
N THR A 727 -16.14 -21.02 4.62
CA THR A 727 -16.41 -19.57 4.62
C THR A 727 -17.33 -19.17 5.76
N TYR A 728 -17.16 -17.96 6.29
CA TYR A 728 -18.03 -17.39 7.32
C TYR A 728 -18.68 -16.09 6.83
N PHE A 729 -19.92 -15.82 7.27
CA PHE A 729 -20.62 -14.58 6.91
C PHE A 729 -19.87 -13.33 7.37
N ALA A 730 -19.34 -13.32 8.59
CA ALA A 730 -18.50 -12.23 9.06
C ALA A 730 -17.42 -12.72 10.03
N ARG A 731 -16.40 -11.88 10.18
CA ARG A 731 -15.47 -11.87 11.32
C ARG A 731 -15.41 -10.49 11.95
N SER A 732 -14.97 -10.44 13.21
CA SER A 732 -14.69 -9.17 13.86
C SER A 732 -13.31 -8.61 13.50
N SER A 733 -13.21 -7.28 13.51
CA SER A 733 -11.94 -6.57 13.50
C SER A 733 -11.15 -6.67 14.82
N GLY A 734 -11.82 -7.05 15.92
CA GLY A 734 -11.25 -7.05 17.28
C GLY A 734 -11.07 -5.66 17.90
N ASN A 735 -11.51 -4.60 17.23
CA ASN A 735 -11.48 -3.24 17.77
C ASN A 735 -12.83 -2.89 18.42
N SER A 736 -12.85 -2.74 19.74
CA SER A 736 -14.05 -2.42 20.53
C SER A 736 -14.64 -1.01 20.28
N SER A 737 -14.01 -0.20 19.42
CA SER A 737 -14.56 1.06 18.92
C SER A 737 -15.30 0.92 17.58
N TYR A 738 -15.38 -0.28 17.02
CA TYR A 738 -16.15 -0.62 15.82
C TYR A 738 -17.25 -1.60 16.18
N TYR A 739 -18.42 -1.49 15.56
CA TYR A 739 -19.55 -2.39 15.81
C TYR A 739 -19.73 -3.39 14.68
N ASP A 740 -19.77 -4.68 15.02
CA ASP A 740 -19.90 -5.80 14.10
C ASP A 740 -21.37 -6.03 13.70
N ASN A 741 -22.06 -4.95 13.31
CA ASN A 741 -23.49 -4.97 13.01
C ASN A 741 -23.74 -5.56 11.61
N VAL A 742 -24.22 -6.82 11.58
CA VAL A 742 -24.60 -7.54 10.36
C VAL A 742 -25.95 -8.23 10.57
N VAL A 743 -26.86 -8.14 9.61
CA VAL A 743 -28.22 -8.72 9.68
C VAL A 743 -28.54 -9.47 8.39
N LEU A 744 -28.94 -10.74 8.50
CA LEU A 744 -29.41 -11.56 7.37
C LEU A 744 -30.93 -11.78 7.49
N VAL A 745 -31.71 -11.40 6.49
CA VAL A 745 -33.17 -11.53 6.45
C VAL A 745 -33.60 -12.30 5.20
N ASN A 746 -34.25 -13.46 5.39
CA ASN A 746 -34.69 -14.37 4.32
C ASN A 746 -33.58 -14.79 3.33
N CYS A 747 -32.32 -14.75 3.77
CA CYS A 747 -31.18 -15.02 2.89
C CYS A 747 -30.99 -16.52 2.65
N LYS A 748 -30.30 -16.86 1.56
CA LYS A 748 -29.90 -18.25 1.26
C LYS A 748 -28.39 -18.43 1.41
N ALA A 749 -27.96 -19.61 1.83
CA ALA A 749 -26.56 -19.99 1.92
C ALA A 749 -26.29 -21.29 1.13
N ASP A 750 -25.18 -21.30 0.41
CA ASP A 750 -24.66 -22.48 -0.29
C ASP A 750 -23.59 -23.23 0.53
N THR A 751 -23.19 -24.43 0.10
CA THR A 751 -22.41 -25.39 0.91
C THR A 751 -21.02 -24.92 1.33
N HIS A 752 -20.49 -23.83 0.76
CA HIS A 752 -19.24 -23.21 1.19
C HIS A 752 -19.34 -22.50 2.56
N ILE A 753 -20.53 -22.07 2.99
CA ILE A 753 -20.73 -21.43 4.30
C ILE A 753 -20.65 -22.48 5.42
N ALA A 754 -19.85 -22.20 6.44
CA ALA A 754 -19.67 -23.05 7.62
C ALA A 754 -20.98 -23.25 8.39
N ASP A 755 -21.17 -24.45 8.96
CA ASP A 755 -22.32 -24.82 9.80
C ASP A 755 -22.60 -23.78 10.90
N ILE A 756 -21.54 -23.29 11.57
CA ILE A 756 -21.65 -22.29 12.65
C ILE A 756 -22.01 -20.87 12.16
N GLY A 757 -21.92 -20.62 10.85
CA GLY A 757 -22.26 -19.38 10.16
C GLY A 757 -21.21 -18.26 10.30
N TRP A 758 -20.71 -18.03 11.52
CA TRP A 758 -19.99 -16.81 11.89
C TRP A 758 -18.64 -17.12 12.55
N ALA A 759 -17.62 -16.31 12.28
CA ALA A 759 -16.27 -16.52 12.81
C ALA A 759 -16.14 -15.96 14.25
N VAL A 760 -16.77 -16.66 15.19
CA VAL A 760 -16.71 -16.37 16.64
C VAL A 760 -15.29 -16.52 17.20
N GLU A 761 -15.07 -16.02 18.42
CA GLU A 761 -13.77 -16.06 19.11
C GLU A 761 -13.08 -17.43 19.00
N GLY A 762 -11.82 -17.42 18.57
CA GLY A 762 -11.00 -18.61 18.38
C GLY A 762 -11.20 -19.33 17.04
N THR A 763 -12.28 -19.07 16.30
CA THR A 763 -12.48 -19.60 14.93
C THR A 763 -11.36 -19.07 14.04
N ASN A 764 -10.47 -19.94 13.56
CA ASN A 764 -9.26 -19.54 12.81
C ASN A 764 -8.44 -18.43 13.50
N GLY A 765 -8.48 -18.35 14.84
CA GLY A 765 -7.83 -17.31 15.64
C GLY A 765 -8.49 -15.92 15.59
N GLN A 766 -9.73 -15.79 15.10
CA GLN A 766 -10.45 -14.52 15.11
C GLN A 766 -10.83 -14.06 16.54
N PRO A 767 -10.93 -12.75 16.79
CA PRO A 767 -11.35 -12.18 18.08
C PRO A 767 -12.87 -12.28 18.28
N ALA A 768 -13.34 -12.05 19.52
CA ALA A 768 -14.75 -11.91 19.83
C ALA A 768 -15.38 -10.67 19.13
N PRO A 769 -16.65 -10.75 18.68
CA PRO A 769 -17.35 -9.61 18.08
C PRO A 769 -17.76 -8.54 19.10
N THR A 770 -18.01 -7.33 18.59
CA THR A 770 -18.51 -6.20 19.37
C THR A 770 -19.92 -5.81 18.90
N PRO A 771 -20.98 -6.03 19.68
CA PRO A 771 -21.02 -6.71 20.99
C PRO A 771 -21.03 -8.25 20.92
N ASP A 772 -20.45 -8.88 21.96
CA ASP A 772 -20.71 -10.27 22.34
C ASP A 772 -21.34 -10.30 23.75
N PRO A 773 -22.49 -10.96 23.96
CA PRO A 773 -23.37 -11.55 22.95
C PRO A 773 -24.10 -10.49 22.10
N ALA A 774 -24.38 -10.86 20.85
CA ALA A 774 -25.29 -10.12 19.98
C ALA A 774 -26.71 -10.01 20.56
N THR A 775 -27.46 -9.01 20.10
CA THR A 775 -28.82 -8.67 20.55
C THR A 775 -29.75 -8.44 19.36
N ALA A 776 -31.02 -8.15 19.60
CA ALA A 776 -31.96 -7.79 18.54
C ALA A 776 -31.58 -6.50 17.77
N THR A 777 -30.83 -5.58 18.40
CA THR A 777 -30.48 -4.26 17.81
C THR A 777 -29.01 -4.10 17.44
N ALA A 778 -28.09 -4.93 17.97
CA ALA A 778 -26.65 -4.82 17.75
C ALA A 778 -25.95 -6.19 17.64
N GLY A 779 -24.84 -6.25 16.90
CA GLY A 779 -24.07 -7.47 16.59
C GLY A 779 -24.63 -8.25 15.39
N TRP A 780 -24.20 -9.51 15.25
CA TRP A 780 -24.65 -10.43 14.19
C TRP A 780 -26.06 -10.95 14.42
N ARG A 781 -26.92 -10.92 13.40
CA ARG A 781 -28.33 -11.31 13.45
C ARG A 781 -28.75 -12.16 12.25
N GLU A 782 -29.57 -13.19 12.48
CA GLU A 782 -30.22 -14.02 11.44
C GLU A 782 -31.75 -14.05 11.62
N TYR A 783 -32.47 -13.99 10.50
CA TYR A 783 -33.89 -14.31 10.39
C TYR A 783 -34.16 -15.14 9.14
N ASN A 784 -34.74 -16.32 9.33
CA ASN A 784 -35.24 -17.19 8.25
C ASN A 784 -34.18 -17.52 7.16
N THR A 785 -32.92 -17.73 7.56
CA THR A 785 -31.86 -18.20 6.67
C THR A 785 -32.17 -19.62 6.18
N THR A 786 -31.96 -19.88 4.89
CA THR A 786 -32.22 -21.18 4.24
C THR A 786 -31.01 -21.67 3.43
N ASP A 787 -31.00 -22.93 3.02
CA ASP A 787 -30.14 -23.41 1.93
C ASP A 787 -30.65 -22.90 0.56
N LEU A 788 -29.88 -23.10 -0.52
CA LEU A 788 -30.31 -22.74 -1.88
C LEU A 788 -31.63 -23.42 -2.34
N TYR A 789 -32.07 -24.49 -1.66
CA TYR A 789 -33.31 -25.23 -1.94
C TYR A 789 -34.50 -24.76 -1.09
N GLY A 790 -34.31 -23.80 -0.17
CA GLY A 790 -35.34 -23.27 0.72
C GLY A 790 -35.59 -24.10 1.99
N VAL A 791 -34.65 -24.96 2.38
CA VAL A 791 -34.67 -25.66 3.68
C VAL A 791 -34.05 -24.75 4.73
N ALA A 792 -34.74 -24.51 5.86
CA ALA A 792 -34.22 -23.69 6.94
C ALA A 792 -32.93 -24.29 7.54
N VAL A 793 -31.92 -23.45 7.78
CA VAL A 793 -30.69 -23.87 8.48
C VAL A 793 -30.98 -24.22 9.95
N ASP A 794 -30.15 -25.09 10.55
CA ASP A 794 -30.31 -25.44 11.95
C ASP A 794 -29.83 -24.29 12.86
N SER A 795 -30.76 -23.56 13.46
CA SER A 795 -30.45 -22.47 14.38
C SER A 795 -29.74 -22.91 15.67
N SER A 796 -29.72 -24.20 15.99
CA SER A 796 -29.10 -24.74 17.21
C SER A 796 -27.59 -25.03 17.09
N ILE A 797 -27.03 -24.96 15.88
CA ILE A 797 -25.57 -25.12 15.64
C ILE A 797 -24.86 -23.80 15.32
N ARG A 798 -25.61 -22.72 15.04
CA ARG A 798 -25.09 -21.36 14.87
C ARG A 798 -24.47 -20.81 16.16
N GLN A 799 -23.46 -19.95 16.01
CA GLN A 799 -22.73 -19.36 17.15
C GLN A 799 -22.56 -17.84 16.96
N GLY A 800 -22.47 -17.08 18.06
CA GLY A 800 -22.26 -15.63 18.05
C GLY A 800 -23.42 -14.76 17.52
N VAL A 801 -24.50 -15.37 17.03
CA VAL A 801 -25.58 -14.70 16.31
C VAL A 801 -26.88 -14.65 17.11
N TYR A 802 -27.58 -13.52 17.06
CA TYR A 802 -28.93 -13.36 17.59
C TYR A 802 -29.98 -13.80 16.55
N TRP A 803 -30.82 -14.76 16.90
CA TRP A 803 -31.96 -15.17 16.06
C TRP A 803 -33.16 -14.26 16.33
N LEU A 804 -33.50 -13.42 15.35
CA LEU A 804 -34.62 -12.48 15.44
C LEU A 804 -35.97 -13.21 15.42
N SER A 805 -36.95 -12.66 16.13
CA SER A 805 -38.37 -13.07 16.03
C SER A 805 -39.14 -12.29 14.95
N ASP A 806 -40.34 -12.77 14.62
CA ASP A 806 -41.31 -12.15 13.70
C ASP A 806 -41.59 -10.65 14.02
N GLU A 807 -41.49 -10.23 15.29
CA GLU A 807 -41.71 -8.84 15.74
C GLU A 807 -40.43 -7.99 15.61
N GLU A 808 -39.26 -8.57 15.91
CA GLU A 808 -37.98 -7.85 15.88
C GLU A 808 -37.50 -7.62 14.43
N VAL A 809 -37.80 -8.54 13.51
CA VAL A 809 -37.44 -8.42 12.10
C VAL A 809 -38.27 -7.38 11.35
N GLU A 810 -39.39 -6.86 11.89
CA GLU A 810 -40.16 -5.80 11.21
C GLU A 810 -39.26 -4.60 10.84
N ASN A 811 -38.32 -4.24 11.72
CA ASN A 811 -37.32 -3.18 11.53
C ASN A 811 -36.32 -3.44 10.39
N TYR A 812 -36.13 -4.71 9.99
CA TYR A 812 -35.18 -5.14 8.96
C TYR A 812 -35.87 -5.76 7.72
N SER A 813 -37.20 -5.74 7.69
CA SER A 813 -38.02 -6.48 6.71
C SER A 813 -38.08 -5.86 5.31
N SER A 814 -37.71 -4.58 5.16
CA SER A 814 -37.53 -3.89 3.88
C SER A 814 -36.54 -2.74 4.00
N ARG A 815 -36.00 -2.25 2.87
CA ARG A 815 -35.11 -1.09 2.85
C ARG A 815 -35.73 0.15 3.50
N GLU A 816 -37.03 0.35 3.36
CA GLU A 816 -37.76 1.48 3.93
C GLU A 816 -37.88 1.40 5.46
N ALA A 817 -37.86 0.20 6.04
CA ALA A 817 -37.76 -0.01 7.48
C ALA A 817 -36.32 0.21 7.98
N VAL A 818 -35.34 -0.37 7.27
CA VAL A 818 -33.90 -0.27 7.61
C VAL A 818 -33.41 1.18 7.56
N PHE A 819 -33.77 1.92 6.52
CA PHE A 819 -33.40 3.33 6.35
C PHE A 819 -34.34 4.31 7.07
N ALA A 820 -35.28 3.86 7.90
CA ALA A 820 -36.23 4.74 8.61
C ALA A 820 -35.55 5.73 9.58
N GLY A 821 -34.32 5.44 10.02
CA GLY A 821 -33.52 6.34 10.86
C GLY A 821 -32.76 7.44 10.11
N TYR A 822 -32.71 7.41 8.78
CA TYR A 822 -31.97 8.38 7.97
C TYR A 822 -32.42 9.83 8.24
N ASN A 823 -31.45 10.76 8.28
CA ASN A 823 -31.62 12.20 8.51
C ASN A 823 -32.59 12.53 9.66
N ASP A 824 -32.19 12.28 10.91
CA ASP A 824 -32.99 12.47 12.13
C ASP A 824 -34.39 11.81 12.12
N GLY A 825 -34.56 10.75 11.32
CA GLY A 825 -35.81 10.00 11.19
C GLY A 825 -36.79 10.55 10.13
N GLU A 826 -36.31 11.35 9.17
CA GLU A 826 -37.07 11.61 7.93
C GLU A 826 -37.22 10.34 7.07
N GLY A 827 -36.20 9.47 7.11
CA GLY A 827 -36.14 8.20 6.39
C GLY A 827 -35.67 8.34 4.94
N TRP A 828 -35.11 7.25 4.40
CA TRP A 828 -34.78 7.13 2.97
C TRP A 828 -35.47 5.92 2.37
N SER A 829 -35.84 6.00 1.09
CA SER A 829 -36.61 4.98 0.38
C SER A 829 -36.25 5.01 -1.11
N PRO A 830 -35.01 4.61 -1.47
CA PRO A 830 -34.57 4.65 -2.86
C PRO A 830 -35.39 3.68 -3.72
N SER A 831 -35.53 4.00 -5.01
CA SER A 831 -36.38 3.25 -5.94
C SER A 831 -35.58 2.70 -7.13
N VAL A 832 -36.10 1.63 -7.76
CA VAL A 832 -35.54 1.06 -9.00
C VAL A 832 -35.92 1.85 -10.27
N THR A 833 -36.49 3.06 -10.09
CA THR A 833 -37.09 3.89 -11.15
C THR A 833 -36.58 5.32 -11.16
N GLU A 834 -35.68 5.66 -10.25
CA GLU A 834 -34.92 6.91 -10.18
C GLU A 834 -33.48 6.62 -10.60
#